data_AF-V5WFV1-F1
#
_entry.id   AF-V5WFV1-F1
#
_cell.length_a   1.000
_cell.length_b   1.000
_cell.length_c   1.000
_cell.angle_alpha   90.00
_cell.angle_beta   90.00
_cell.angle_gamma   90.00
#
_symmetry.space_group_name_H-M   'P 1'
#
loop_
_entity.id
_entity.type
_entity.pdbx_description
1 polymer ?
#
loop_
_entity_poly.entity_id
_entity_poly.type
_entity_poly.pdbx_seq_one_letter_code
_entity_poly.pdbx_strand_id
1 'polypeptide(L)'
;MSSPIDVQRLITQYLKQYKNPSISYSQLLTFTERYLQQNELENPHMQDLRQDAHRTLSHHLRSLEQNGKIEIQKSQDQPVSIFYELYFHEKIRNYYKKIMEDFGLPLATEENLSLEIPEERIQAIDIKKEFVEWLSKDLEKPRIIRILFPAGLKSLVTTSALLKKEMISASIQKIRQYLQQQRNHSYISQKLVPIFKGREVAVKDLMRIITQSPEAAARTVVEASEFSFQVWTQLSTFIIKEYESKSDKMEEEHNFCQAAYMIGYYCVFHKGKEQKKKDEAGALKYLEQNMKKPPYAFTLTEIKGMKDDKGIPLLKKYSRESLNEFLEAKTTTPEKAALPELLRLQLPDDSQVYMFASSVGKVLENQRVRASKQFRDFYKNSWYSAMMENDRLDTMDDDEKFRIHVTNRLRERYPLLFTLLRFELLYLLSQERSTPDALKNQCIGFLDMHNETIKDIDEILELDRRKILSDARILLPFWMSIPILRGIVHLFRRIFLGRDFVDRYHSERFDHEQQKSLKKKKSSQKVETITKQFGTARPSGGQNDTGSVRRDDAPGSTPADSGSSSTPQTAKAQKAAFKQQIQRLEPEFLDRGKSLEMSLRELVDKWNPILDQAKRKDLVEDVNSMCRDFIRGLRITYRSTPPDADTIKEMAHRLAGNSTFDRIRDRNYLEQYIQLYFLKILGR
;
A
#
# COMPACT_ATOMS: atom_id res chain seq x y z
N MET A 1 45.87 -22.55 -33.21
CA MET A 1 45.63 -21.10 -33.15
C MET A 1 45.64 -20.69 -31.70
N SER A 2 46.56 -19.79 -31.39
CA SER A 2 46.74 -19.15 -30.10
C SER A 2 45.52 -18.33 -29.69
N SER A 3 45.28 -18.23 -28.39
CA SER A 3 44.22 -17.40 -27.82
C SER A 3 44.79 -16.15 -27.13
N PRO A 4 43.96 -15.12 -26.87
CA PRO A 4 44.34 -14.01 -25.99
C PRO A 4 44.74 -14.46 -24.57
N ILE A 5 44.28 -15.64 -24.12
CA ILE A 5 44.66 -16.23 -22.82
C ILE A 5 46.11 -16.70 -22.85
N ASP A 6 46.60 -17.18 -23.98
CA ASP A 6 47.98 -17.65 -24.13
C ASP A 6 48.98 -16.50 -24.20
N VAL A 7 48.61 -15.41 -24.89
CA VAL A 7 49.36 -14.15 -24.80
C VAL A 7 49.32 -13.57 -23.38
N GLN A 8 48.19 -13.66 -22.68
CA GLN A 8 48.13 -13.27 -21.26
C GLN A 8 49.07 -14.13 -20.38
N ARG A 9 49.15 -15.45 -20.62
CA ARG A 9 50.10 -16.35 -19.92
C ARG A 9 51.54 -15.94 -20.18
N LEU A 10 51.93 -15.69 -21.43
CA LEU A 10 53.28 -15.24 -21.81
C LEU A 10 53.66 -13.94 -21.09
N ILE A 11 52.73 -12.97 -21.00
CA ILE A 11 52.91 -11.73 -20.24
C ILE A 11 53.12 -12.02 -18.75
N THR A 12 52.27 -12.81 -18.10
CA THR A 12 52.46 -13.23 -16.69
C THR A 12 53.80 -13.96 -16.48
N GLN A 13 54.29 -14.69 -17.47
CA GLN A 13 55.54 -15.45 -17.40
C GLN A 13 56.78 -14.54 -17.54
N TYR A 14 56.73 -13.56 -18.45
CA TYR A 14 57.72 -12.46 -18.51
C TYR A 14 57.77 -11.68 -17.19
N LEU A 15 56.60 -11.34 -16.63
CA LEU A 15 56.48 -10.58 -15.38
C LEU A 15 57.05 -11.31 -14.15
N LYS A 16 57.02 -12.65 -14.12
CA LYS A 16 57.71 -13.44 -13.08
C LYS A 16 59.23 -13.28 -13.12
N GLN A 17 59.79 -13.17 -14.32
CA GLN A 17 61.24 -13.06 -14.53
C GLN A 17 61.74 -11.61 -14.32
N TYR A 18 61.07 -10.63 -14.91
CA TYR A 18 61.54 -9.23 -14.96
C TYR A 18 60.89 -8.28 -13.95
N LYS A 19 59.79 -8.70 -13.29
CA LYS A 19 59.12 -8.00 -12.17
C LYS A 19 58.65 -6.55 -12.41
N ASN A 20 58.71 -6.03 -13.64
CA ASN A 20 58.27 -4.67 -14.00
C ASN A 20 56.87 -4.69 -14.64
N PRO A 21 55.85 -3.97 -14.13
CA PRO A 21 54.50 -3.93 -14.72
C PRO A 21 54.44 -3.26 -16.10
N SER A 22 55.45 -2.49 -16.49
CA SER A 22 55.62 -1.94 -17.83
C SER A 22 56.59 -2.79 -18.64
N ILE A 23 56.16 -3.25 -19.81
CA ILE A 23 56.90 -4.15 -20.69
C ILE A 23 57.10 -3.45 -22.04
N SER A 24 58.34 -3.35 -22.54
CA SER A 24 58.56 -2.89 -23.92
C SER A 24 58.07 -3.94 -24.91
N TYR A 25 57.33 -3.53 -25.95
CA TYR A 25 56.77 -4.44 -26.94
C TYR A 25 57.85 -5.30 -27.63
N SER A 26 59.01 -4.72 -27.96
CA SER A 26 60.13 -5.44 -28.57
C SER A 26 60.73 -6.50 -27.62
N GLN A 27 60.81 -6.20 -26.32
CA GLN A 27 61.26 -7.17 -25.32
C GLN A 27 60.27 -8.34 -25.17
N LEU A 28 58.96 -8.06 -25.19
CA LEU A 28 57.93 -9.11 -25.16
C LEU A 28 57.98 -9.98 -26.41
N LEU A 29 58.20 -9.39 -27.60
CA LEU A 29 58.33 -10.12 -28.87
C LEU A 29 59.54 -11.07 -28.83
N THR A 30 60.74 -10.56 -28.51
CA THR A 30 61.95 -11.38 -28.39
C THR A 30 61.85 -12.45 -27.29
N PHE A 31 61.16 -12.18 -26.18
CA PHE A 31 60.85 -13.19 -25.18
C PHE A 31 59.91 -14.27 -25.72
N THR A 32 58.84 -13.88 -26.42
CA THR A 32 57.85 -14.79 -27.01
C THR A 32 58.50 -15.73 -28.02
N GLU A 33 59.34 -15.21 -28.91
CA GLU A 33 60.10 -15.99 -29.90
C GLU A 33 61.00 -17.04 -29.21
N ARG A 34 61.82 -16.62 -28.23
CA ARG A 34 62.69 -17.53 -27.46
C ARG A 34 61.90 -18.58 -26.68
N TYR A 35 60.79 -18.18 -26.06
CA TYR A 35 59.94 -19.07 -25.29
C TYR A 35 59.29 -20.15 -26.18
N LEU A 36 58.85 -19.77 -27.38
CA LEU A 36 58.22 -20.70 -28.33
C LEU A 36 59.24 -21.65 -28.98
N GLN A 37 60.49 -21.22 -29.16
CA GLN A 37 61.61 -22.08 -29.57
C GLN A 37 62.00 -23.09 -28.49
N GLN A 38 62.04 -22.68 -27.22
CA GLN A 38 62.45 -23.57 -26.12
C GLN A 38 61.38 -24.60 -25.74
N ASN A 39 60.10 -24.23 -25.77
CA ASN A 39 58.98 -25.09 -25.36
C ASN A 39 58.26 -25.67 -26.58
N GLU A 40 59.03 -26.14 -27.57
CA GLU A 40 58.52 -26.40 -28.92
C GLU A 40 57.49 -27.54 -28.95
N LEU A 41 57.72 -28.60 -28.16
CA LEU A 41 56.88 -29.79 -28.04
C LEU A 41 55.66 -29.59 -27.12
N GLU A 42 55.77 -28.74 -26.08
CA GLU A 42 54.74 -28.63 -25.04
C GLU A 42 53.48 -27.86 -25.49
N ASN A 43 53.62 -26.93 -26.44
CA ASN A 43 52.53 -26.02 -26.82
C ASN A 43 52.19 -26.03 -28.32
N PRO A 44 51.70 -27.17 -28.90
CA PRO A 44 51.40 -27.28 -30.34
C PRO A 44 50.33 -26.29 -30.83
N HIS A 45 49.44 -25.85 -29.94
CA HIS A 45 48.31 -24.98 -30.27
C HIS A 45 48.73 -23.54 -30.67
N MET A 46 49.97 -23.13 -30.37
CA MET A 46 50.51 -21.78 -30.61
C MET A 46 51.31 -21.63 -31.93
N GLN A 47 51.17 -22.55 -32.90
CA GLN A 47 51.94 -22.51 -34.18
C GLN A 47 51.83 -21.18 -34.95
N ASP A 48 50.71 -20.48 -34.87
CA ASP A 48 50.47 -19.16 -35.46
C ASP A 48 51.35 -18.05 -34.85
N LEU A 49 51.60 -18.09 -33.53
CA LEU A 49 52.59 -17.23 -32.89
C LEU A 49 54.04 -17.59 -33.29
N ARG A 50 54.30 -18.79 -33.82
CA ARG A 50 55.61 -19.17 -34.37
C ARG A 50 55.80 -18.75 -35.82
N GLN A 51 54.73 -18.71 -36.61
CA GLN A 51 54.76 -18.29 -38.02
C GLN A 51 54.82 -16.76 -38.18
N ASP A 52 54.07 -16.02 -37.37
CA ASP A 52 54.03 -14.56 -37.39
C ASP A 52 53.79 -14.04 -35.98
N ALA A 53 54.87 -14.04 -35.18
CA ALA A 53 54.85 -13.56 -33.81
C ALA A 53 54.37 -12.10 -33.74
N HIS A 54 54.87 -11.24 -34.62
CA HIS A 54 54.59 -9.79 -34.58
C HIS A 54 53.11 -9.46 -34.81
N ARG A 55 52.50 -9.98 -35.89
CA ARG A 55 51.09 -9.70 -36.21
C ARG A 55 50.14 -10.39 -35.23
N THR A 56 50.44 -11.64 -34.86
CA THR A 56 49.56 -12.45 -33.99
C THR A 56 49.58 -11.93 -32.56
N LEU A 57 50.76 -11.58 -32.02
CA LEU A 57 50.88 -10.93 -30.72
C LEU A 57 50.16 -9.57 -30.72
N SER A 58 50.35 -8.74 -31.76
CA SER A 58 49.68 -7.44 -31.88
C SER A 58 48.15 -7.53 -31.95
N HIS A 59 47.61 -8.55 -32.63
CA HIS A 59 46.18 -8.80 -32.69
C HIS A 59 45.60 -9.17 -31.31
N HIS A 60 46.23 -10.13 -30.61
CA HIS A 60 45.81 -10.56 -29.28
C HIS A 60 45.98 -9.46 -28.22
N LEU A 61 47.04 -8.64 -28.31
CA LEU A 61 47.22 -7.48 -27.44
C LEU A 61 46.09 -6.45 -27.64
N ARG A 62 45.72 -6.12 -28.88
CA ARG A 62 44.56 -5.25 -29.16
C ARG A 62 43.25 -5.84 -28.59
N SER A 63 43.08 -7.16 -28.62
CA SER A 63 41.96 -7.83 -27.95
C SER A 63 42.01 -7.71 -26.42
N LEU A 64 43.19 -7.86 -25.80
CA LEU A 64 43.37 -7.68 -24.34
C LEU A 64 43.17 -6.23 -23.89
N GLU A 65 43.53 -5.25 -24.73
CA GLU A 65 43.28 -3.81 -24.54
C GLU A 65 41.78 -3.50 -24.60
N GLN A 66 41.06 -3.99 -25.62
CA GLN A 66 39.59 -3.86 -25.71
C GLN A 66 38.86 -4.50 -24.52
N ASN A 67 39.39 -5.61 -23.99
CA ASN A 67 38.88 -6.25 -22.78
C ASN A 67 39.33 -5.55 -21.47
N GLY A 68 40.09 -4.44 -21.54
CA GLY A 68 40.54 -3.67 -20.38
C GLY A 68 41.45 -4.45 -19.42
N LYS A 69 42.24 -5.40 -19.93
CA LYS A 69 43.22 -6.18 -19.14
C LYS A 69 44.63 -5.58 -19.17
N ILE A 70 44.94 -4.83 -20.21
CA ILE A 70 46.21 -4.16 -20.46
C ILE A 70 45.95 -2.78 -21.06
N GLU A 71 46.95 -1.90 -20.95
CA GLU A 71 46.98 -0.61 -21.63
C GLU A 71 48.22 -0.57 -22.54
N ILE A 72 48.06 -0.14 -23.81
CA ILE A 72 49.14 -0.15 -24.80
C ILE A 72 49.51 1.29 -25.14
N GLN A 73 50.69 1.73 -24.69
CA GLN A 73 51.21 3.05 -25.07
C GLN A 73 51.75 2.97 -26.50
N LYS A 74 51.18 3.80 -27.37
CA LYS A 74 51.47 3.82 -28.81
C LYS A 74 52.26 5.07 -29.18
N SER A 75 53.26 4.91 -30.04
CA SER A 75 53.94 6.02 -30.71
C SER A 75 53.87 5.79 -32.22
N GLN A 76 53.41 6.79 -32.97
CA GLN A 76 53.23 6.69 -34.43
C GLN A 76 52.44 5.42 -34.85
N ASP A 77 51.32 5.17 -34.16
CA ASP A 77 50.42 3.99 -34.26
C ASP A 77 51.04 2.60 -33.93
N GLN A 78 52.35 2.53 -33.64
CA GLN A 78 52.99 1.28 -33.21
C GLN A 78 52.96 1.11 -31.67
N PRO A 79 52.77 -0.12 -31.16
CA PRO A 79 52.85 -0.41 -29.72
C PRO A 79 54.30 -0.31 -29.25
N VAL A 80 54.58 0.59 -28.30
CA VAL A 80 55.94 0.78 -27.73
C VAL A 80 56.07 0.12 -26.36
N SER A 81 55.07 0.29 -25.50
CA SER A 81 55.00 -0.36 -24.19
C SER A 81 53.62 -0.92 -23.91
N ILE A 82 53.58 -1.92 -23.02
CA ILE A 82 52.38 -2.60 -22.54
C ILE A 82 52.40 -2.53 -21.02
N PHE A 83 51.36 -1.96 -20.42
CA PHE A 83 51.17 -1.90 -18.98
C PHE A 83 50.16 -2.98 -18.54
N TYR A 84 50.59 -3.88 -17.65
CA TYR A 84 49.77 -5.01 -17.19
C TYR A 84 49.18 -4.72 -15.80
N GLU A 85 48.03 -4.04 -15.75
CA GLU A 85 47.32 -3.65 -14.51
C GLU A 85 46.97 -4.84 -13.59
N LEU A 86 46.85 -6.04 -14.15
CA LEU A 86 46.66 -7.28 -13.40
C LEU A 86 47.91 -7.72 -12.61
N TYR A 87 49.11 -7.18 -12.88
CA TYR A 87 50.34 -7.47 -12.13
C TYR A 87 50.17 -7.19 -10.64
N PHE A 88 49.69 -5.99 -10.31
CA PHE A 88 49.47 -5.56 -8.93
C PHE A 88 48.41 -6.45 -8.25
N HIS A 89 47.30 -6.72 -8.94
CA HIS A 89 46.23 -7.59 -8.46
C HIS A 89 46.72 -9.01 -8.14
N GLU A 90 47.53 -9.60 -9.03
CA GLU A 90 48.16 -10.91 -8.81
C GLU A 90 49.18 -10.88 -7.65
N LYS A 91 50.05 -9.86 -7.58
CA LYS A 91 51.08 -9.74 -6.53
C LYS A 91 50.46 -9.55 -5.14
N ILE A 92 49.48 -8.65 -5.00
CA ILE A 92 48.72 -8.43 -3.75
C ILE A 92 48.00 -9.72 -3.33
N ARG A 93 47.29 -10.39 -4.26
CA ARG A 93 46.57 -11.64 -3.97
C ARG A 93 47.50 -12.77 -3.53
N ASN A 94 48.65 -12.92 -4.19
CA ASN A 94 49.63 -13.94 -3.83
C ASN A 94 50.32 -13.63 -2.49
N TYR A 95 50.45 -12.36 -2.10
CA TYR A 95 50.93 -11.97 -0.76
C TYR A 95 49.89 -12.28 0.32
N TYR A 96 48.60 -11.99 0.09
CA TYR A 96 47.54 -12.36 1.03
C TYR A 96 47.34 -13.86 1.21
N LYS A 97 47.55 -14.67 0.15
CA LYS A 97 47.67 -16.13 0.30
C LYS A 97 48.78 -16.52 1.27
N LYS A 98 49.98 -15.93 1.13
CA LYS A 98 51.09 -16.19 2.06
C LYS A 98 50.78 -15.77 3.49
N ILE A 99 50.09 -14.64 3.72
CA ILE A 99 49.62 -14.25 5.08
C ILE A 99 48.64 -15.29 5.66
N MET A 100 47.88 -16.00 4.80
CA MET A 100 46.96 -17.06 5.22
C MET A 100 47.65 -18.43 5.42
N GLU A 101 48.90 -18.58 4.99
CA GLU A 101 49.76 -19.76 5.18
C GLU A 101 50.71 -19.56 6.38
N ASP A 102 51.41 -18.42 6.41
CA ASP A 102 52.20 -17.91 7.53
C ASP A 102 51.62 -16.59 8.04
N PHE A 103 50.91 -16.68 9.16
CA PHE A 103 50.30 -15.54 9.84
C PHE A 103 51.34 -14.57 10.43
N GLY A 104 52.62 -14.94 10.54
CA GLY A 104 53.70 -14.05 10.97
C GLY A 104 53.83 -12.83 10.07
N LEU A 105 53.74 -13.04 8.75
CA LEU A 105 53.91 -12.01 7.73
C LEU A 105 53.00 -10.79 7.96
N PRO A 106 53.51 -9.55 7.82
CA PRO A 106 52.73 -8.34 8.03
C PRO A 106 51.60 -8.19 6.99
N LEU A 107 50.59 -7.40 7.34
CA LEU A 107 49.56 -6.96 6.41
C LEU A 107 50.20 -6.10 5.31
N ALA A 108 49.65 -6.19 4.10
CA ALA A 108 50.32 -5.72 2.91
C ALA A 108 50.43 -4.18 2.86
N THR A 109 51.64 -3.67 2.72
CA THR A 109 51.96 -2.25 2.47
C THR A 109 52.70 -2.13 1.13
N GLU A 110 52.77 -0.92 0.55
CA GLU A 110 53.54 -0.67 -0.69
C GLU A 110 55.05 -0.95 -0.51
N GLU A 111 55.58 -0.63 0.67
CA GLU A 111 56.94 -0.96 1.11
C GLU A 111 57.17 -2.48 1.11
N ASN A 112 56.33 -3.23 1.84
CA ASN A 112 56.49 -4.67 2.09
C ASN A 112 56.16 -5.53 0.86
N LEU A 113 55.33 -5.01 -0.05
CA LEU A 113 55.10 -5.59 -1.37
C LEU A 113 56.20 -5.22 -2.38
N SER A 114 57.03 -4.21 -2.06
CA SER A 114 57.92 -3.51 -3.00
C SER A 114 57.17 -3.17 -4.29
N LEU A 115 56.18 -2.29 -4.16
CA LEU A 115 55.29 -1.83 -5.23
C LEU A 115 55.13 -0.32 -5.19
N GLU A 116 55.54 0.33 -6.26
CA GLU A 116 55.11 1.69 -6.60
C GLU A 116 53.83 1.56 -7.44
N ILE A 117 52.69 1.97 -6.88
CA ILE A 117 51.38 1.88 -7.54
C ILE A 117 50.95 3.30 -7.93
N PRO A 118 50.70 3.61 -9.22
CA PRO A 118 50.28 4.94 -9.63
C PRO A 118 48.97 5.37 -8.94
N GLU A 119 48.91 6.60 -8.45
CA GLU A 119 47.75 7.14 -7.71
C GLU A 119 46.43 7.05 -8.51
N GLU A 120 46.50 7.19 -9.84
CA GLU A 120 45.35 7.02 -10.75
C GLU A 120 44.74 5.60 -10.72
N ARG A 121 45.52 4.60 -10.27
CA ARG A 121 45.18 3.17 -10.27
C ARG A 121 44.89 2.62 -8.88
N ILE A 122 45.05 3.41 -7.81
CA ILE A 122 44.78 3.00 -6.43
C ILE A 122 43.79 3.94 -5.72
N GLN A 123 42.68 3.39 -5.23
CA GLN A 123 41.68 4.19 -4.53
C GLN A 123 41.98 4.26 -3.03
N ALA A 124 42.31 5.45 -2.54
CA ALA A 124 42.40 5.71 -1.10
C ALA A 124 41.02 5.63 -0.43
N ILE A 125 40.97 5.15 0.82
CA ILE A 125 39.76 5.04 1.65
C ILE A 125 40.11 5.32 3.12
N ASP A 126 39.44 6.28 3.76
CA ASP A 126 39.50 6.50 5.20
C ASP A 126 38.74 5.39 5.96
N ILE A 127 39.45 4.63 6.81
CA ILE A 127 38.89 3.51 7.58
C ILE A 127 37.73 3.91 8.50
N LYS A 128 37.70 5.15 8.98
CA LYS A 128 36.67 5.66 9.92
C LYS A 128 35.46 6.24 9.21
N LYS A 129 35.63 6.84 8.03
CA LYS A 129 34.57 7.58 7.32
C LYS A 129 33.93 6.78 6.19
N GLU A 130 34.73 6.17 5.32
CA GLU A 130 34.29 5.72 3.99
C GLU A 130 34.12 4.20 3.91
N PHE A 131 34.83 3.45 4.76
CA PHE A 131 34.96 1.99 4.67
C PHE A 131 33.62 1.24 4.66
N VAL A 132 32.68 1.59 5.55
CA VAL A 132 31.37 0.91 5.67
C VAL A 132 30.49 1.19 4.46
N GLU A 133 30.50 2.40 3.93
CA GLU A 133 29.81 2.74 2.67
C GLU A 133 30.45 1.99 1.51
N TRP A 134 31.78 1.99 1.42
CA TRP A 134 32.52 1.35 0.34
C TRP A 134 32.27 -0.17 0.30
N LEU A 135 32.24 -0.86 1.45
CA LEU A 135 31.87 -2.28 1.54
C LEU A 135 30.48 -2.60 0.96
N SER A 136 29.56 -1.63 0.95
CA SER A 136 28.22 -1.78 0.37
C SER A 136 28.18 -1.62 -1.16
N LYS A 137 29.22 -1.06 -1.78
CA LYS A 137 29.28 -0.82 -3.24
C LYS A 137 29.61 -2.10 -3.98
N ASP A 138 28.74 -2.56 -4.86
CA ASP A 138 29.08 -3.59 -5.83
C ASP A 138 29.73 -2.94 -7.06
N LEU A 139 30.90 -3.47 -7.43
CA LEU A 139 31.81 -2.90 -8.43
C LEU A 139 31.94 -3.87 -9.60
N GLU A 140 31.66 -3.39 -10.80
CA GLU A 140 31.74 -4.18 -12.04
C GLU A 140 33.16 -4.67 -12.36
N LYS A 141 34.18 -3.90 -11.94
CA LYS A 141 35.59 -4.20 -12.15
C LYS A 141 36.33 -4.28 -10.82
N PRO A 142 37.34 -5.17 -10.68
CA PRO A 142 38.23 -5.15 -9.53
C PRO A 142 38.98 -3.81 -9.44
N ARG A 143 39.31 -3.39 -8.21
CA ARG A 143 40.10 -2.17 -7.94
C ARG A 143 41.13 -2.45 -6.86
N ILE A 144 42.26 -1.75 -6.94
CA ILE A 144 43.28 -1.67 -5.89
C ILE A 144 42.86 -0.58 -4.90
N ILE A 145 43.08 -0.84 -3.60
CA ILE A 145 42.58 -0.04 -2.49
C ILE A 145 43.72 0.26 -1.54
N ARG A 146 43.91 1.52 -1.17
CA ARG A 146 44.78 1.96 -0.06
C ARG A 146 43.93 2.36 1.13
N ILE A 147 43.82 1.50 2.14
CA ILE A 147 43.15 1.83 3.41
C ILE A 147 44.06 2.78 4.19
N LEU A 148 43.53 3.94 4.55
CA LEU A 148 44.19 4.94 5.39
C LEU A 148 43.72 4.78 6.83
N PHE A 149 44.67 4.75 7.76
CA PHE A 149 44.43 4.59 9.20
C PHE A 149 44.89 5.83 9.98
N PRO A 150 44.27 6.14 11.13
CA PRO A 150 44.67 7.26 11.99
C PRO A 150 45.87 6.89 12.90
N ALA A 151 46.26 7.82 13.79
CA ALA A 151 47.22 7.58 14.88
C ALA A 151 48.60 7.06 14.45
N GLY A 152 49.09 7.55 13.30
CA GLY A 152 50.41 7.20 12.75
C GLY A 152 50.53 5.76 12.25
N LEU A 153 49.42 5.06 12.03
CA LEU A 153 49.44 3.70 11.49
C LEU A 153 49.75 3.71 9.99
N LYS A 154 50.61 2.79 9.54
CA LYS A 154 50.86 2.57 8.10
C LYS A 154 49.56 2.30 7.34
N SER A 155 49.50 2.72 6.08
CA SER A 155 48.43 2.34 5.16
C SER A 155 48.48 0.84 4.83
N LEU A 156 47.39 0.30 4.31
CA LEU A 156 47.27 -1.10 3.88
C LEU A 156 46.76 -1.17 2.44
N VAL A 157 47.43 -1.95 1.59
CA VAL A 157 47.02 -2.16 0.19
C VAL A 157 46.33 -3.50 0.01
N THR A 158 45.12 -3.48 -0.54
CA THR A 158 44.35 -4.69 -0.86
C THR A 158 43.58 -4.52 -2.17
N THR A 159 42.76 -5.52 -2.54
CA THR A 159 41.86 -5.42 -3.70
C THR A 159 40.40 -5.56 -3.28
N SER A 160 39.48 -5.03 -4.10
CA SER A 160 38.04 -5.09 -3.84
C SER A 160 37.50 -6.50 -3.58
N ALA A 161 38.05 -7.51 -4.27
CA ALA A 161 37.67 -8.91 -4.11
C ALA A 161 38.19 -9.50 -2.78
N LEU A 162 39.41 -9.16 -2.37
CA LEU A 162 40.00 -9.60 -1.11
C LEU A 162 39.30 -8.95 0.09
N LEU A 163 38.98 -7.66 0.00
CA LEU A 163 38.30 -6.92 1.06
C LEU A 163 36.95 -7.56 1.44
N LYS A 164 36.14 -7.93 0.45
CA LYS A 164 34.83 -8.57 0.67
C LYS A 164 34.88 -10.04 1.10
N LYS A 165 36.05 -10.72 1.09
CA LYS A 165 36.13 -12.19 1.26
C LYS A 165 37.19 -12.69 2.23
N GLU A 166 38.43 -12.22 2.09
CA GLU A 166 39.62 -12.82 2.71
C GLU A 166 40.16 -11.96 3.85
N MET A 167 39.94 -10.64 3.82
CA MET A 167 40.49 -9.69 4.79
C MET A 167 39.94 -9.86 6.22
N ILE A 168 38.69 -10.31 6.41
CA ILE A 168 38.15 -10.61 7.75
C ILE A 168 38.99 -11.71 8.42
N SER A 169 39.27 -12.79 7.70
CA SER A 169 40.08 -13.92 8.20
C SER A 169 41.51 -13.49 8.50
N ALA A 170 42.15 -12.71 7.62
CA ALA A 170 43.49 -12.19 7.83
C ALA A 170 43.58 -11.29 9.08
N SER A 171 42.62 -10.37 9.27
CA SER A 171 42.57 -9.51 10.46
C SER A 171 42.33 -10.31 11.75
N ILE A 172 41.49 -11.35 11.72
CA ILE A 172 41.26 -12.21 12.89
C ILE A 172 42.51 -13.00 13.29
N GLN A 173 43.33 -13.45 12.32
CA GLN A 173 44.61 -14.10 12.64
C GLN A 173 45.58 -13.13 13.33
N LYS A 174 45.61 -11.84 12.95
CA LYS A 174 46.40 -10.82 13.67
C LYS A 174 45.88 -10.55 15.08
N ILE A 175 44.56 -10.47 15.29
CA ILE A 175 43.98 -10.36 16.64
C ILE A 175 44.27 -11.62 17.48
N ARG A 176 44.25 -12.81 16.86
CA ARG A 176 44.63 -14.08 17.50
C ARG A 176 46.08 -14.11 17.93
N GLN A 177 47.02 -13.62 17.12
CA GLN A 177 48.43 -13.50 17.50
C GLN A 177 48.61 -12.58 18.71
N TYR A 178 48.00 -11.39 18.69
CA TYR A 178 47.97 -10.49 19.86
C TYR A 178 47.40 -11.20 21.10
N LEU A 179 46.31 -11.97 20.96
CA LEU A 179 45.68 -12.73 22.07
C LEU A 179 46.40 -14.03 22.46
N GLN A 180 47.41 -14.47 21.72
CA GLN A 180 48.28 -15.60 22.09
C GLN A 180 49.44 -15.15 23.00
N GLN A 181 49.79 -13.86 22.98
CA GLN A 181 50.72 -13.27 23.96
C GLN A 181 50.03 -13.26 25.35
N GLN A 182 50.55 -14.05 26.30
CA GLN A 182 49.87 -14.32 27.58
C GLN A 182 49.52 -13.06 28.40
N ARG A 183 50.35 -12.02 28.33
CA ARG A 183 50.13 -10.73 28.98
C ARG A 183 48.87 -10.06 28.43
N ASN A 184 48.77 -9.97 27.10
CA ASN A 184 47.69 -9.32 26.37
C ASN A 184 46.37 -10.07 26.56
N HIS A 185 46.40 -11.42 26.53
CA HIS A 185 45.23 -12.25 26.84
C HIS A 185 44.66 -11.94 28.23
N SER A 186 45.53 -11.84 29.23
CA SER A 186 45.16 -11.55 30.62
C SER A 186 44.62 -10.12 30.76
N TYR A 187 45.30 -9.14 30.17
CA TYR A 187 44.91 -7.73 30.13
C TYR A 187 43.53 -7.51 29.49
N ILE A 188 43.30 -8.05 28.30
CA ILE A 188 41.98 -7.99 27.64
C ILE A 188 40.92 -8.68 28.50
N SER A 189 41.19 -9.88 29.02
CA SER A 189 40.21 -10.60 29.85
C SER A 189 39.81 -9.80 31.10
N GLN A 190 40.78 -9.16 31.77
CA GLN A 190 40.54 -8.28 32.91
C GLN A 190 39.72 -7.03 32.59
N LYS A 191 39.87 -6.45 31.38
CA LYS A 191 39.08 -5.27 30.95
C LYS A 191 37.72 -5.63 30.38
N LEU A 192 37.61 -6.77 29.69
CA LEU A 192 36.44 -7.15 28.90
C LEU A 192 35.38 -7.88 29.74
N VAL A 193 35.78 -8.80 30.62
CA VAL A 193 34.84 -9.58 31.44
C VAL A 193 33.97 -8.69 32.36
N PRO A 194 34.49 -7.67 33.06
CA PRO A 194 33.66 -6.83 33.95
C PRO A 194 32.58 -5.98 33.26
N ILE A 195 32.65 -5.82 31.93
CA ILE A 195 31.63 -5.12 31.13
C ILE A 195 30.41 -6.01 30.91
N PHE A 196 30.61 -7.32 30.76
CA PHE A 196 29.56 -8.30 30.43
C PHE A 196 29.14 -9.12 31.66
N LYS A 197 28.72 -8.43 32.72
CA LYS A 197 28.22 -9.05 33.96
C LYS A 197 27.07 -10.02 33.67
N GLY A 198 27.14 -11.23 34.23
CA GLY A 198 26.20 -12.33 33.95
C GLY A 198 26.41 -13.01 32.59
N ARG A 199 27.48 -12.71 31.85
CA ARG A 199 27.89 -13.36 30.59
C ARG A 199 29.40 -13.65 30.54
N GLU A 200 30.05 -13.72 31.70
CA GLU A 200 31.49 -13.89 31.87
C GLU A 200 32.01 -15.17 31.21
N VAL A 201 31.22 -16.26 31.27
CA VAL A 201 31.51 -17.54 30.62
C VAL A 201 31.51 -17.37 29.09
N ALA A 202 30.46 -16.76 28.53
CA ALA A 202 30.36 -16.52 27.09
C ALA A 202 31.45 -15.60 26.54
N VAL A 203 31.98 -14.65 27.34
CA VAL A 203 33.15 -13.85 26.96
C VAL A 203 34.41 -14.71 26.90
N LYS A 204 34.64 -15.57 27.90
CA LYS A 204 35.76 -16.51 27.91
C LYS A 204 35.69 -17.52 26.76
N ASP A 205 34.49 -18.01 26.45
CA ASP A 205 34.27 -18.92 25.32
C ASP A 205 34.52 -18.24 23.97
N LEU A 206 34.10 -16.98 23.79
CA LEU A 206 34.40 -16.23 22.57
C LEU A 206 35.90 -15.91 22.44
N MET A 207 36.58 -15.55 23.53
CA MET A 207 38.05 -15.40 23.58
C MET A 207 38.78 -16.72 23.26
N ARG A 208 38.24 -17.86 23.72
CA ARG A 208 38.72 -19.20 23.38
C ARG A 208 38.50 -19.51 21.90
N ILE A 209 37.34 -19.17 21.34
CA ILE A 209 37.05 -19.32 19.90
C ILE A 209 38.04 -18.51 19.05
N ILE A 210 38.31 -17.24 19.41
CA ILE A 210 39.28 -16.40 18.68
C ILE A 210 40.69 -16.99 18.71
N THR A 211 41.09 -17.59 19.83
CA THR A 211 42.44 -18.18 19.97
C THR A 211 42.57 -19.59 19.38
N GLN A 212 41.50 -20.37 19.32
CA GLN A 212 41.51 -21.78 18.88
C GLN A 212 40.95 -22.02 17.46
N SER A 213 39.95 -21.25 17.00
CA SER A 213 39.29 -21.43 15.70
C SER A 213 39.02 -20.08 14.99
N PRO A 214 39.98 -19.60 14.17
CA PRO A 214 39.85 -18.36 13.40
C PRO A 214 38.62 -18.30 12.48
N GLU A 215 38.23 -19.44 11.90
CA GLU A 215 37.05 -19.51 11.02
C GLU A 215 35.73 -19.36 11.79
N ALA A 216 35.61 -19.99 12.97
CA ALA A 216 34.45 -19.81 13.82
C ALA A 216 34.39 -18.37 14.35
N ALA A 217 35.53 -17.78 14.70
CA ALA A 217 35.63 -16.36 15.05
C ALA A 217 35.17 -15.45 13.90
N ALA A 218 35.55 -15.74 12.65
CA ALA A 218 35.11 -14.98 11.47
C ALA A 218 33.58 -15.02 11.28
N ARG A 219 32.94 -16.16 11.53
CA ARG A 219 31.47 -16.25 11.53
C ARG A 219 30.84 -15.32 12.57
N THR A 220 31.42 -15.19 13.77
CA THR A 220 30.90 -14.25 14.80
C THR A 220 31.04 -12.76 14.46
N VAL A 221 31.82 -12.40 13.44
CA VAL A 221 31.93 -11.05 12.84
C VAL A 221 30.94 -10.86 11.69
N VAL A 222 30.76 -11.89 10.86
CA VAL A 222 29.88 -11.87 9.67
C VAL A 222 28.39 -12.02 10.03
N GLU A 223 28.10 -12.80 11.07
CA GLU A 223 26.79 -13.12 11.64
C GLU A 223 26.75 -12.59 13.09
N ALA A 224 26.98 -11.29 13.24
CA ALA A 224 27.26 -10.65 14.51
C ALA A 224 26.00 -10.45 15.38
N SER A 225 25.70 -11.46 16.19
CA SER A 225 24.76 -11.34 17.32
C SER A 225 25.02 -10.09 18.18
N GLU A 226 24.00 -9.59 18.88
CA GLU A 226 24.13 -8.41 19.75
C GLU A 226 25.30 -8.54 20.75
N PHE A 227 25.52 -9.74 21.28
CA PHE A 227 26.63 -10.04 22.19
C PHE A 227 27.99 -10.01 21.48
N SER A 228 28.16 -10.78 20.39
CA SER A 228 29.45 -10.85 19.69
C SER A 228 29.83 -9.50 19.07
N PHE A 229 28.87 -8.73 18.55
CA PHE A 229 29.08 -7.36 18.10
C PHE A 229 29.67 -6.47 19.19
N GLN A 230 29.09 -6.49 20.40
CA GLN A 230 29.56 -5.69 21.52
C GLN A 230 30.96 -6.14 21.96
N VAL A 231 31.21 -7.45 22.04
CA VAL A 231 32.53 -8.00 22.38
C VAL A 231 33.60 -7.59 21.37
N TRP A 232 33.36 -7.76 20.07
CA TRP A 232 34.31 -7.34 19.02
C TRP A 232 34.55 -5.84 19.00
N THR A 233 33.53 -5.02 19.24
CA THR A 233 33.65 -3.55 19.32
C THR A 233 34.54 -3.12 20.50
N GLN A 234 34.35 -3.71 21.69
CA GLN A 234 35.16 -3.39 22.87
C GLN A 234 36.59 -3.93 22.73
N LEU A 235 36.75 -5.17 22.27
CA LEU A 235 38.06 -5.78 21.99
C LEU A 235 38.89 -4.92 21.02
N SER A 236 38.29 -4.53 19.90
CA SER A 236 38.95 -3.67 18.90
C SER A 236 39.34 -2.32 19.51
N THR A 237 38.44 -1.73 20.30
CA THR A 237 38.67 -0.44 20.99
C THR A 237 39.82 -0.52 22.00
N PHE A 238 39.97 -1.64 22.72
CA PHE A 238 41.08 -1.84 23.66
C PHE A 238 42.43 -2.01 22.96
N ILE A 239 42.49 -2.80 21.89
CA ILE A 239 43.72 -3.00 21.09
C ILE A 239 44.16 -1.67 20.45
N ILE A 240 43.23 -0.88 19.92
CA ILE A 240 43.54 0.44 19.35
C ILE A 240 44.09 1.38 20.43
N LYS A 241 43.41 1.50 21.58
CA LYS A 241 43.80 2.45 22.65
C LYS A 241 45.09 2.09 23.38
N GLU A 242 45.53 0.84 23.33
CA GLU A 242 46.80 0.42 23.94
C GLU A 242 48.02 1.04 23.23
N TYR A 243 47.96 1.20 21.91
CA TYR A 243 49.06 1.75 21.10
C TYR A 243 48.78 3.15 20.52
N GLU A 244 47.59 3.73 20.73
CA GLU A 244 47.18 5.02 20.16
C GLU A 244 48.13 6.17 20.51
N SER A 245 48.65 6.21 21.74
CA SER A 245 49.61 7.21 22.23
C SER A 245 51.07 6.94 21.87
N LYS A 246 51.41 5.75 21.38
CA LYS A 246 52.79 5.36 21.04
C LYS A 246 53.16 5.96 19.68
N SER A 247 54.14 6.86 19.63
CA SER A 247 54.57 7.51 18.37
C SER A 247 55.26 6.53 17.43
N ASP A 248 56.31 5.86 17.92
CA ASP A 248 57.04 4.83 17.20
C ASP A 248 56.47 3.44 17.51
N LYS A 249 56.02 2.73 16.47
CA LYS A 249 55.28 1.46 16.58
C LYS A 249 56.05 0.35 15.86
N MET A 250 56.18 -0.79 16.53
CA MET A 250 56.71 -2.01 15.92
C MET A 250 55.74 -2.53 14.86
N GLU A 251 56.25 -3.31 13.90
CA GLU A 251 55.42 -3.84 12.81
C GLU A 251 54.26 -4.72 13.33
N GLU A 252 54.47 -5.52 14.39
CA GLU A 252 53.39 -6.25 15.07
C GLU A 252 52.28 -5.32 15.58
N GLU A 253 52.64 -4.21 16.23
CA GLU A 253 51.70 -3.25 16.82
C GLU A 253 50.88 -2.54 15.73
N HIS A 254 51.51 -2.19 14.60
CA HIS A 254 50.81 -1.72 13.41
C HIS A 254 49.77 -2.74 12.91
N ASN A 255 50.17 -4.00 12.77
CA ASN A 255 49.29 -5.09 12.33
C ASN A 255 48.09 -5.28 13.26
N PHE A 256 48.31 -5.26 14.57
CA PHE A 256 47.25 -5.45 15.57
C PHE A 256 46.23 -4.30 15.52
N CYS A 257 46.69 -3.05 15.44
CA CYS A 257 45.79 -1.90 15.34
C CYS A 257 45.04 -1.84 14.00
N GLN A 258 45.71 -2.12 12.87
CA GLN A 258 45.05 -2.21 11.56
C GLN A 258 43.93 -3.26 11.57
N ALA A 259 44.23 -4.47 12.07
CA ALA A 259 43.27 -5.56 12.17
C ALA A 259 42.09 -5.24 13.11
N ALA A 260 42.36 -4.63 14.27
CA ALA A 260 41.32 -4.17 15.20
C ALA A 260 40.41 -3.12 14.55
N TYR A 261 40.97 -2.13 13.85
CA TYR A 261 40.18 -1.15 13.10
C TYR A 261 39.29 -1.84 12.05
N MET A 262 39.85 -2.74 11.24
CA MET A 262 39.09 -3.44 10.20
C MET A 262 37.95 -4.28 10.79
N ILE A 263 38.20 -5.10 11.83
CA ILE A 263 37.16 -5.95 12.43
C ILE A 263 36.06 -5.15 13.12
N GLY A 264 36.40 -4.04 13.80
CA GLY A 264 35.41 -3.12 14.35
C GLY A 264 34.43 -2.62 13.28
N TYR A 265 34.93 -2.16 12.14
CA TYR A 265 34.08 -1.67 11.05
C TYR A 265 33.38 -2.78 10.23
N TYR A 266 33.97 -3.97 10.11
CA TYR A 266 33.24 -5.14 9.56
C TYR A 266 32.04 -5.52 10.44
N CYS A 267 32.21 -5.57 11.76
CA CYS A 267 31.10 -5.81 12.69
C CYS A 267 29.96 -4.78 12.53
N VAL A 268 30.28 -3.50 12.33
CA VAL A 268 29.30 -2.44 12.05
C VAL A 268 28.58 -2.67 10.72
N PHE A 269 29.33 -2.96 9.64
CA PHE A 269 28.76 -3.25 8.31
C PHE A 269 27.82 -4.46 8.32
N HIS A 270 28.27 -5.58 8.90
CA HIS A 270 27.50 -6.83 8.96
C HIS A 270 26.26 -6.70 9.84
N LYS A 271 26.38 -6.11 11.04
CA LYS A 271 25.21 -5.85 11.90
C LYS A 271 24.21 -4.89 11.25
N GLY A 272 24.68 -3.85 10.54
CA GLY A 272 23.81 -2.96 9.77
C GLY A 272 23.03 -3.69 8.67
N LYS A 273 23.68 -4.61 7.96
CA LYS A 273 23.05 -5.45 6.93
C LYS A 273 22.02 -6.42 7.51
N GLU A 274 22.29 -7.03 8.66
CA GLU A 274 21.36 -7.92 9.35
C GLU A 274 20.15 -7.15 9.93
N GLN A 275 20.40 -5.99 10.55
CA GLN A 275 19.35 -5.13 11.08
C GLN A 275 18.42 -4.64 9.96
N LYS A 276 18.96 -4.20 8.81
CA LYS A 276 18.15 -3.83 7.64
C LYS A 276 17.23 -4.97 7.18
N LYS A 277 17.73 -6.21 7.12
CA LYS A 277 16.90 -7.39 6.78
C LYS A 277 15.78 -7.63 7.81
N LYS A 278 16.04 -7.42 9.10
CA LYS A 278 15.05 -7.54 10.17
C LYS A 278 13.98 -6.46 10.10
N ASP A 279 14.38 -5.22 9.82
CA ASP A 279 13.47 -4.08 9.64
C ASP A 279 12.60 -4.22 8.37
N GLU A 280 13.19 -4.73 7.29
CA GLU A 280 12.51 -5.08 6.03
C GLU A 280 11.46 -6.19 6.22
N ALA A 281 11.85 -7.31 6.82
CA ALA A 281 10.91 -8.40 7.15
C ALA A 281 9.82 -7.96 8.14
N GLY A 282 10.17 -7.11 9.12
CA GLY A 282 9.22 -6.52 10.06
C GLY A 282 8.22 -5.58 9.37
N ALA A 283 8.68 -4.76 8.42
CA ALA A 283 7.85 -3.85 7.65
C ALA A 283 6.92 -4.58 6.66
N LEU A 284 7.38 -5.68 6.03
CA LEU A 284 6.53 -6.55 5.21
C LEU A 284 5.48 -7.30 6.05
N LYS A 285 5.85 -7.79 7.24
CA LYS A 285 4.88 -8.38 8.18
C LYS A 285 3.85 -7.36 8.69
N TYR A 286 4.27 -6.11 8.90
CA TYR A 286 3.37 -5.01 9.26
C TYR A 286 2.42 -4.63 8.10
N LEU A 287 2.93 -4.59 6.87
CA LEU A 287 2.13 -4.43 5.65
C LEU A 287 1.05 -5.53 5.55
N GLU A 288 1.44 -6.80 5.73
CA GLU A 288 0.52 -7.95 5.74
C GLU A 288 -0.60 -7.78 6.79
N GLN A 289 -0.24 -7.37 8.01
CA GLN A 289 -1.20 -7.12 9.09
C GLN A 289 -2.13 -5.94 8.83
N ASN A 290 -1.68 -4.89 8.13
CA ASN A 290 -2.53 -3.77 7.74
C ASN A 290 -3.43 -4.10 6.55
N MET A 291 -2.97 -4.89 5.58
CA MET A 291 -3.81 -5.40 4.49
C MET A 291 -4.91 -6.37 4.99
N LYS A 292 -4.73 -6.98 6.17
CA LYS A 292 -5.74 -7.80 6.86
C LYS A 292 -6.69 -6.97 7.77
N LYS A 293 -6.76 -5.65 7.59
CA LYS A 293 -7.70 -4.70 8.25
C LYS A 293 -8.58 -3.99 7.20
N PRO A 294 -9.73 -3.38 7.58
CA PRO A 294 -10.55 -2.60 6.65
C PRO A 294 -9.72 -1.52 5.93
N PRO A 295 -9.94 -1.26 4.62
CA PRO A 295 -10.97 -1.82 3.73
C PRO A 295 -10.77 -3.26 3.23
N TYR A 296 -9.70 -3.97 3.63
CA TYR A 296 -9.31 -5.33 3.21
C TYR A 296 -8.94 -5.52 1.73
N ALA A 297 -9.31 -4.57 0.87
CA ALA A 297 -9.05 -4.55 -0.55
C ALA A 297 -8.23 -3.29 -0.88
N PHE A 298 -7.07 -3.45 -1.51
CA PHE A 298 -6.14 -2.35 -1.77
C PHE A 298 -5.57 -2.40 -3.19
N THR A 299 -5.52 -1.26 -3.86
CA THR A 299 -4.78 -1.11 -5.12
C THR A 299 -3.27 -1.13 -4.89
N LEU A 300 -2.49 -1.39 -5.94
CA LEU A 300 -1.03 -1.32 -5.88
C LEU A 300 -0.51 0.08 -5.46
N THR A 301 -1.26 1.14 -5.78
CA THR A 301 -0.95 2.52 -5.39
C THR A 301 -1.12 2.73 -3.89
N GLU A 302 -2.20 2.22 -3.29
CA GLU A 302 -2.44 2.30 -1.84
C GLU A 302 -1.42 1.45 -1.06
N ILE A 303 -1.08 0.26 -1.56
CA ILE A 303 -0.02 -0.60 -0.99
C ILE A 303 1.32 0.14 -0.95
N LYS A 304 1.70 0.80 -2.06
CA LYS A 304 2.91 1.64 -2.14
C LYS A 304 2.83 2.90 -1.27
N GLY A 305 1.62 3.41 -1.02
CA GLY A 305 1.35 4.57 -0.17
C GLY A 305 1.32 4.28 1.34
N MET A 306 1.34 3.01 1.76
CA MET A 306 1.20 2.66 3.18
C MET A 306 2.34 3.19 4.05
N LYS A 307 1.97 3.56 5.28
CA LYS A 307 2.83 4.12 6.32
C LYS A 307 2.80 3.24 7.56
N ASP A 308 3.82 3.37 8.40
CA ASP A 308 3.83 2.79 9.74
C ASP A 308 3.02 3.62 10.76
N ASP A 309 3.02 3.15 12.01
CA ASP A 309 2.43 3.79 13.18
C ASP A 309 2.94 5.22 13.46
N LYS A 310 4.08 5.59 12.87
CA LYS A 310 4.75 6.89 13.02
C LYS A 310 4.64 7.75 11.76
N GLY A 311 3.81 7.33 10.79
CA GLY A 311 3.57 8.06 9.54
C GLY A 311 4.69 7.94 8.50
N ILE A 312 5.70 7.08 8.74
CA ILE A 312 6.84 6.88 7.84
C ILE A 312 6.42 5.91 6.72
N PRO A 313 6.59 6.24 5.43
CA PRO A 313 6.27 5.34 4.32
C PRO A 313 7.05 4.02 4.41
N LEU A 314 6.36 2.88 4.26
CA LEU A 314 6.98 1.55 4.39
C LEU A 314 8.03 1.28 3.30
N LEU A 315 7.91 1.91 2.13
CA LEU A 315 8.94 1.96 1.07
C LEU A 315 10.28 2.63 1.47
N LYS A 316 10.41 3.16 2.70
CA LYS A 316 11.71 3.53 3.28
C LYS A 316 12.40 2.39 4.04
N LYS A 317 11.69 1.29 4.34
CA LYS A 317 12.17 0.14 5.12
C LYS A 317 12.44 -1.10 4.28
N TYR A 318 11.72 -1.27 3.15
CA TYR A 318 11.95 -2.33 2.16
C TYR A 318 12.11 -1.75 0.75
N SER A 319 12.73 -2.53 -0.16
CA SER A 319 12.91 -2.11 -1.56
C SER A 319 11.63 -2.29 -2.40
N ARG A 320 11.62 -1.70 -3.62
CA ARG A 320 10.53 -1.95 -4.60
C ARG A 320 10.56 -3.39 -5.13
N GLU A 321 11.74 -3.98 -5.27
CA GLU A 321 11.88 -5.39 -5.62
C GLU A 321 11.34 -6.27 -4.49
N SER A 322 11.74 -6.03 -3.24
CA SER A 322 11.26 -6.78 -2.06
C SER A 322 9.73 -6.75 -1.92
N LEU A 323 9.09 -5.63 -2.28
CA LEU A 323 7.62 -5.52 -2.30
C LEU A 323 6.99 -6.35 -3.44
N ASN A 324 7.60 -6.35 -4.64
CA ASN A 324 7.12 -7.17 -5.75
C ASN A 324 7.29 -8.66 -5.42
N GLU A 325 8.46 -9.07 -4.94
CA GLU A 325 8.73 -10.44 -4.48
C GLU A 325 7.73 -10.91 -3.42
N PHE A 326 7.43 -10.06 -2.42
CA PHE A 326 6.43 -10.35 -1.40
C PHE A 326 5.01 -10.53 -2.00
N LEU A 327 4.61 -9.66 -2.92
CA LEU A 327 3.30 -9.76 -3.57
C LEU A 327 3.23 -11.02 -4.46
N GLU A 328 4.26 -11.29 -5.27
CA GLU A 328 4.33 -12.45 -6.15
C GLU A 328 4.33 -13.76 -5.36
N ALA A 329 5.12 -13.86 -4.29
CA ALA A 329 5.16 -15.02 -3.40
C ALA A 329 3.84 -15.25 -2.63
N LYS A 330 3.03 -14.21 -2.40
CA LYS A 330 1.70 -14.33 -1.78
C LYS A 330 0.55 -14.52 -2.78
N THR A 331 0.73 -14.14 -4.05
CA THR A 331 -0.24 -14.38 -5.14
C THR A 331 -0.03 -15.69 -5.91
N THR A 332 1.10 -16.37 -5.70
CA THR A 332 1.45 -17.62 -6.40
C THR A 332 1.31 -18.82 -5.46
N THR A 333 0.44 -19.78 -5.81
CA THR A 333 0.36 -21.05 -5.09
C THR A 333 1.30 -22.10 -5.71
N PRO A 334 2.05 -22.90 -4.92
CA PRO A 334 2.89 -23.98 -5.46
C PRO A 334 2.07 -25.16 -6.02
N GLU A 335 0.81 -25.29 -5.63
CA GLU A 335 -0.10 -26.35 -6.05
C GLU A 335 -1.22 -25.78 -6.93
N LYS A 336 -1.38 -26.32 -8.15
CA LYS A 336 -2.25 -25.75 -9.21
C LYS A 336 -3.75 -25.66 -8.89
N ALA A 337 -4.20 -26.30 -7.80
CA ALA A 337 -5.61 -26.35 -7.39
C ALA A 337 -5.88 -25.60 -6.07
N ALA A 338 -4.85 -25.08 -5.39
CA ALA A 338 -4.99 -24.41 -4.09
C ALA A 338 -5.07 -22.88 -4.25
N LEU A 339 -5.83 -22.23 -3.38
CA LEU A 339 -6.08 -20.79 -3.46
C LEU A 339 -4.89 -19.99 -2.86
N PRO A 340 -4.34 -18.98 -3.55
CA PRO A 340 -3.23 -18.20 -3.01
C PRO A 340 -3.69 -17.34 -1.81
N GLU A 341 -2.78 -17.10 -0.85
CA GLU A 341 -3.08 -16.29 0.34
C GLU A 341 -3.60 -14.90 -0.02
N LEU A 342 -3.03 -14.28 -1.06
CA LEU A 342 -3.38 -12.96 -1.57
C LEU A 342 -3.97 -13.11 -2.98
N LEU A 343 -5.23 -12.75 -3.13
CA LEU A 343 -5.92 -12.71 -4.41
C LEU A 343 -5.57 -11.41 -5.14
N ARG A 344 -5.20 -11.50 -6.43
CA ARG A 344 -5.11 -10.36 -7.35
C ARG A 344 -6.35 -10.34 -8.23
N LEU A 345 -7.26 -9.41 -7.97
CA LEU A 345 -8.55 -9.28 -8.63
C LEU A 345 -8.53 -8.14 -9.65
N GLN A 346 -9.05 -8.39 -10.86
CA GLN A 346 -9.30 -7.36 -11.87
C GLN A 346 -10.77 -6.92 -11.79
N LEU A 347 -10.97 -5.63 -11.61
CA LEU A 347 -12.28 -4.99 -11.53
C LEU A 347 -12.84 -4.68 -12.94
N PRO A 348 -14.15 -4.39 -13.08
CA PRO A 348 -14.78 -4.08 -14.38
C PRO A 348 -14.29 -2.77 -15.03
N ASP A 349 -13.48 -1.98 -14.35
CA ASP A 349 -12.81 -0.76 -14.82
C ASP A 349 -11.31 -0.98 -15.13
N ASP A 350 -10.91 -2.26 -15.30
CA ASP A 350 -9.54 -2.75 -15.46
C ASP A 350 -8.57 -2.44 -14.31
N SER A 351 -9.03 -1.85 -13.20
CA SER A 351 -8.19 -1.61 -12.03
C SER A 351 -7.88 -2.92 -11.28
N GLN A 352 -6.67 -3.03 -10.73
CA GLN A 352 -6.20 -4.22 -10.02
C GLN A 352 -6.18 -3.99 -8.50
N VAL A 353 -6.84 -4.89 -7.79
CA VAL A 353 -6.99 -4.87 -6.33
C VAL A 353 -6.49 -6.17 -5.73
N TYR A 354 -5.75 -6.04 -4.63
CA TYR A 354 -5.19 -7.14 -3.85
C TYR A 354 -6.01 -7.32 -2.57
N MET A 355 -6.37 -8.57 -2.23
CA MET A 355 -7.16 -8.91 -1.05
C MET A 355 -6.74 -10.27 -0.49
N PHE A 356 -6.56 -10.37 0.83
CA PHE A 356 -6.29 -11.68 1.45
C PHE A 356 -7.52 -12.59 1.37
N ALA A 357 -7.35 -13.85 0.98
CA ALA A 357 -8.45 -14.83 0.85
C ALA A 357 -9.28 -14.94 2.14
N SER A 358 -8.62 -14.95 3.31
CA SER A 358 -9.24 -14.95 4.64
C SER A 358 -10.05 -13.70 4.99
N SER A 359 -9.99 -12.64 4.17
CA SER A 359 -10.82 -11.43 4.30
C SER A 359 -12.02 -11.41 3.35
N VAL A 360 -12.07 -12.30 2.34
CA VAL A 360 -13.11 -12.30 1.29
C VAL A 360 -14.51 -12.36 1.88
N GLY A 361 -14.80 -13.29 2.82
CA GLY A 361 -16.12 -13.40 3.45
C GLY A 361 -16.57 -12.15 4.19
N LYS A 362 -15.63 -11.43 4.83
CA LYS A 362 -15.91 -10.15 5.49
C LYS A 362 -16.23 -9.06 4.48
N VAL A 363 -15.58 -9.05 3.31
CA VAL A 363 -15.88 -8.09 2.24
C VAL A 363 -17.19 -8.44 1.55
N LEU A 364 -17.42 -9.73 1.23
CA LEU A 364 -18.66 -10.24 0.65
C LEU A 364 -19.86 -9.80 1.49
N GLU A 365 -19.94 -10.15 2.79
CA GLU A 365 -21.13 -9.84 3.58
C GLU A 365 -21.33 -8.34 3.81
N ASN A 366 -20.26 -7.60 4.13
CA ASN A 366 -20.37 -6.15 4.34
C ASN A 366 -20.80 -5.40 3.06
N GLN A 367 -20.31 -5.82 1.89
CA GLN A 367 -20.74 -5.23 0.61
C GLN A 367 -22.16 -5.70 0.25
N ARG A 368 -22.49 -6.99 0.44
CA ARG A 368 -23.80 -7.59 0.10
C ARG A 368 -24.93 -6.94 0.87
N VAL A 369 -24.80 -6.82 2.20
CA VAL A 369 -25.79 -6.16 3.06
C VAL A 369 -25.95 -4.68 2.70
N ARG A 370 -24.85 -3.98 2.40
CA ARG A 370 -24.89 -2.57 1.99
C ARG A 370 -25.56 -2.38 0.63
N ALA A 371 -25.22 -3.21 -0.35
CA ALA A 371 -25.78 -3.20 -1.70
C ALA A 371 -27.26 -3.57 -1.70
N SER A 372 -27.64 -4.65 -0.99
CA SER A 372 -29.03 -5.07 -0.80
C SER A 372 -29.89 -3.92 -0.28
N LYS A 373 -29.46 -3.28 0.83
CA LYS A 373 -30.20 -2.13 1.38
C LYS A 373 -30.29 -0.98 0.39
N GLN A 374 -29.17 -0.51 -0.17
CA GLN A 374 -29.18 0.64 -1.09
C GLN A 374 -30.02 0.38 -2.34
N PHE A 375 -30.01 -0.84 -2.88
CA PHE A 375 -30.78 -1.18 -4.07
C PHE A 375 -32.28 -1.31 -3.73
N ARG A 376 -32.63 -1.91 -2.58
CA ARG A 376 -34.01 -1.98 -2.09
C ARG A 376 -34.62 -0.59 -1.90
N ASP A 377 -33.88 0.32 -1.25
CA ASP A 377 -34.30 1.72 -1.05
C ASP A 377 -34.39 2.46 -2.40
N PHE A 378 -33.43 2.27 -3.32
CA PHE A 378 -33.43 2.86 -4.66
C PHE A 378 -34.65 2.42 -5.50
N TYR A 379 -34.94 1.12 -5.61
CA TYR A 379 -36.07 0.63 -6.41
C TYR A 379 -37.41 1.06 -5.82
N LYS A 380 -37.56 0.99 -4.48
CA LYS A 380 -38.77 1.44 -3.78
C LYS A 380 -39.07 2.91 -4.08
N ASN A 381 -38.06 3.78 -3.99
CA ASN A 381 -38.20 5.20 -4.27
C ASN A 381 -38.44 5.47 -5.77
N SER A 382 -37.69 4.81 -6.66
CA SER A 382 -37.82 4.99 -8.12
C SER A 382 -39.20 4.58 -8.64
N TRP A 383 -39.73 3.45 -8.15
CA TRP A 383 -41.06 2.97 -8.55
C TRP A 383 -42.18 3.79 -7.91
N TYR A 384 -42.01 4.27 -6.68
CA TYR A 384 -42.93 5.23 -6.08
C TYR A 384 -43.02 6.52 -6.91
N SER A 385 -41.88 7.14 -7.26
CA SER A 385 -41.83 8.35 -8.09
C SER A 385 -42.45 8.13 -9.48
N ALA A 386 -42.14 7.02 -10.15
CA ALA A 386 -42.75 6.68 -11.43
C ALA A 386 -44.29 6.54 -11.34
N MET A 387 -44.80 5.88 -10.29
CA MET A 387 -46.24 5.76 -10.06
C MET A 387 -46.91 7.11 -9.73
N MET A 388 -46.23 8.01 -9.01
CA MET A 388 -46.67 9.40 -8.79
C MET A 388 -46.66 10.25 -10.07
N GLU A 389 -45.79 9.93 -11.02
CA GLU A 389 -45.79 10.50 -12.38
C GLU A 389 -46.87 9.90 -13.29
N ASN A 390 -47.40 8.73 -12.94
CA ASN A 390 -48.25 7.83 -13.76
C ASN A 390 -47.48 7.18 -14.95
N ASP A 391 -46.15 7.04 -14.83
CA ASP A 391 -45.29 6.21 -15.69
C ASP A 391 -45.23 4.76 -15.14
N ARG A 392 -44.79 3.82 -15.97
CA ARG A 392 -44.41 2.46 -15.56
C ARG A 392 -43.04 2.11 -16.12
N LEU A 393 -42.14 1.76 -15.18
CA LEU A 393 -40.79 1.34 -15.47
C LEU A 393 -40.78 -0.16 -15.73
N ASP A 394 -40.06 -0.58 -16.77
CA ASP A 394 -39.96 -1.99 -17.19
C ASP A 394 -39.56 -2.95 -16.06
N THR A 395 -38.78 -2.47 -15.09
CA THR A 395 -38.33 -3.21 -13.91
C THR A 395 -39.44 -3.48 -12.88
N MET A 396 -40.60 -2.81 -12.97
CA MET A 396 -41.75 -3.02 -12.09
C MET A 396 -42.57 -4.25 -12.50
N ASP A 397 -42.77 -4.46 -13.80
CA ASP A 397 -43.71 -5.45 -14.33
C ASP A 397 -43.02 -6.78 -14.72
N ASP A 398 -41.71 -6.76 -15.03
CA ASP A 398 -40.95 -7.86 -15.63
C ASP A 398 -39.77 -8.31 -14.75
N ASP A 399 -39.72 -9.61 -14.40
CA ASP A 399 -38.67 -10.18 -13.55
C ASP A 399 -37.30 -10.23 -14.25
N GLU A 400 -37.23 -10.56 -15.55
CA GLU A 400 -35.96 -10.67 -16.28
C GLU A 400 -35.29 -9.29 -16.43
N LYS A 401 -36.09 -8.27 -16.80
CA LYS A 401 -35.59 -6.90 -16.91
C LYS A 401 -35.16 -6.33 -15.55
N PHE A 402 -35.81 -6.74 -14.47
CA PHE A 402 -35.38 -6.42 -13.11
C PHE A 402 -34.00 -7.03 -12.81
N ARG A 403 -33.81 -8.34 -13.04
CA ARG A 403 -32.52 -9.02 -12.82
C ARG A 403 -31.37 -8.41 -13.62
N ILE A 404 -31.59 -8.12 -14.90
CA ILE A 404 -30.59 -7.45 -15.76
C ILE A 404 -30.22 -6.08 -15.19
N HIS A 405 -31.19 -5.29 -14.72
CA HIS A 405 -30.94 -3.97 -14.13
C HIS A 405 -30.22 -4.06 -12.77
N VAL A 406 -30.56 -5.03 -11.92
CA VAL A 406 -29.85 -5.32 -10.66
C VAL A 406 -28.39 -5.68 -10.92
N THR A 407 -28.13 -6.61 -11.85
CA THR A 407 -26.77 -7.07 -12.19
C THR A 407 -25.89 -5.96 -12.77
N ASN A 408 -26.43 -5.13 -13.68
CA ASN A 408 -25.70 -3.99 -14.22
C ASN A 408 -25.42 -2.93 -13.14
N ARG A 409 -26.41 -2.61 -12.28
CA ARG A 409 -26.21 -1.66 -11.18
C ARG A 409 -25.20 -2.17 -10.15
N LEU A 410 -25.11 -3.49 -9.92
CA LEU A 410 -24.07 -4.09 -9.09
C LEU A 410 -22.67 -3.88 -9.70
N ARG A 411 -22.51 -4.13 -11.00
CA ARG A 411 -21.23 -3.92 -11.72
C ARG A 411 -20.75 -2.46 -11.60
N GLU A 412 -21.66 -1.50 -11.73
CA GLU A 412 -21.36 -0.06 -11.67
C GLU A 412 -21.10 0.46 -10.26
N ARG A 413 -21.93 0.09 -9.27
CA ARG A 413 -21.91 0.70 -7.93
C ARG A 413 -21.14 -0.13 -6.89
N TYR A 414 -20.94 -1.40 -7.16
CA TYR A 414 -20.20 -2.34 -6.30
C TYR A 414 -19.27 -3.26 -7.13
N PRO A 415 -18.35 -2.69 -7.95
CA PRO A 415 -17.48 -3.45 -8.85
C PRO A 415 -16.69 -4.56 -8.16
N LEU A 416 -16.27 -4.34 -6.90
CA LEU A 416 -15.57 -5.34 -6.10
C LEU A 416 -16.46 -6.52 -5.71
N LEU A 417 -17.72 -6.28 -5.32
CA LEU A 417 -18.66 -7.36 -5.02
C LEU A 417 -19.01 -8.13 -6.30
N PHE A 418 -19.22 -7.42 -7.43
CA PHE A 418 -19.42 -8.04 -8.74
C PHE A 418 -18.24 -8.93 -9.15
N THR A 419 -16.99 -8.51 -8.93
CA THR A 419 -15.81 -9.34 -9.23
C THR A 419 -15.61 -10.50 -8.24
N LEU A 420 -16.06 -10.38 -6.98
CA LEU A 420 -16.02 -11.49 -6.01
C LEU A 420 -17.12 -12.55 -6.24
N LEU A 421 -18.28 -12.15 -6.78
CA LEU A 421 -19.35 -13.06 -7.16
C LEU A 421 -19.06 -13.73 -8.52
N ARG A 422 -18.14 -14.70 -8.50
CA ARG A 422 -17.80 -15.57 -9.64
C ARG A 422 -17.82 -17.03 -9.19
N PHE A 423 -18.30 -17.93 -10.06
CA PHE A 423 -18.48 -19.35 -9.73
C PHE A 423 -17.16 -19.98 -9.28
N GLU A 424 -16.09 -19.78 -10.04
CA GLU A 424 -14.79 -20.40 -9.84
C GLU A 424 -14.16 -19.96 -8.52
N LEU A 425 -14.25 -18.67 -8.19
CA LEU A 425 -13.69 -18.12 -6.95
C LEU A 425 -14.47 -18.59 -5.71
N LEU A 426 -15.80 -18.55 -5.76
CA LEU A 426 -16.66 -19.00 -4.66
C LEU A 426 -16.57 -20.52 -4.46
N TYR A 427 -16.48 -21.29 -5.55
CA TYR A 427 -16.27 -22.73 -5.51
C TYR A 427 -14.91 -23.07 -4.88
N LEU A 428 -13.80 -22.49 -5.35
CA LEU A 428 -12.47 -22.71 -4.76
C LEU A 428 -12.45 -22.33 -3.27
N LEU A 429 -13.03 -21.18 -2.89
CA LEU A 429 -13.17 -20.79 -1.48
C LEU A 429 -13.97 -21.82 -0.66
N SER A 430 -14.98 -22.47 -1.23
CA SER A 430 -15.77 -23.50 -0.54
C SER A 430 -14.99 -24.81 -0.31
N GLN A 431 -14.10 -25.19 -1.23
CA GLN A 431 -13.30 -26.42 -1.14
C GLN A 431 -12.00 -26.23 -0.33
N GLU A 432 -11.47 -25.01 -0.28
CA GLU A 432 -10.21 -24.68 0.39
C GLU A 432 -10.26 -25.00 1.90
N ARG A 433 -9.29 -25.79 2.36
CA ARG A 433 -9.26 -26.30 3.75
C ARG A 433 -9.08 -25.18 4.77
N SER A 434 -8.35 -24.12 4.39
CA SER A 434 -8.11 -22.95 5.23
C SER A 434 -9.32 -22.02 5.40
N THR A 435 -10.37 -22.17 4.58
CA THR A 435 -11.58 -21.35 4.68
C THR A 435 -12.40 -21.70 5.94
N PRO A 436 -12.82 -20.71 6.76
CA PRO A 436 -13.76 -20.97 7.85
C PRO A 436 -15.11 -21.48 7.35
N ASP A 437 -15.72 -22.44 8.04
CA ASP A 437 -16.92 -23.14 7.53
C ASP A 437 -18.13 -22.21 7.34
N ALA A 438 -18.22 -21.13 8.13
CA ALA A 438 -19.22 -20.07 7.91
C ALA A 438 -19.09 -19.42 6.52
N LEU A 439 -17.86 -19.23 6.02
CA LEU A 439 -17.60 -18.71 4.67
C LEU A 439 -17.81 -19.80 3.61
N LYS A 440 -17.46 -21.07 3.87
CA LYS A 440 -17.80 -22.18 2.95
C LYS A 440 -19.30 -22.25 2.71
N ASN A 441 -20.09 -22.22 3.79
CA ASN A 441 -21.55 -22.25 3.74
C ASN A 441 -22.13 -21.01 3.04
N GLN A 442 -21.56 -19.82 3.27
CA GLN A 442 -21.93 -18.59 2.57
C GLN A 442 -21.66 -18.69 1.05
N CYS A 443 -20.48 -19.16 0.65
CA CYS A 443 -20.14 -19.39 -0.76
C CYS A 443 -21.11 -20.39 -1.40
N ILE A 444 -21.30 -21.57 -0.81
CA ILE A 444 -22.23 -22.61 -1.29
C ILE A 444 -23.66 -22.07 -1.43
N GLY A 445 -24.11 -21.22 -0.49
CA GLY A 445 -25.43 -20.58 -0.56
C GLY A 445 -25.66 -19.65 -1.76
N PHE A 446 -24.59 -19.18 -2.40
CA PHE A 446 -24.60 -18.34 -3.61
C PHE A 446 -24.38 -19.11 -4.92
N LEU A 447 -24.06 -20.41 -4.85
CA LEU A 447 -23.78 -21.25 -6.02
C LEU A 447 -25.04 -22.00 -6.50
N ASP A 448 -25.13 -22.20 -7.81
CA ASP A 448 -25.93 -23.24 -8.45
C ASP A 448 -24.99 -24.36 -8.90
N MET A 449 -24.96 -25.43 -8.11
CA MET A 449 -24.12 -26.61 -8.35
C MET A 449 -24.60 -27.49 -9.51
N HIS A 450 -25.78 -27.25 -10.09
CA HIS A 450 -26.30 -28.00 -11.23
C HIS A 450 -25.92 -27.34 -12.56
N ASN A 451 -25.96 -26.01 -12.62
CA ASN A 451 -25.69 -25.23 -13.84
C ASN A 451 -24.23 -24.72 -13.94
N GLU A 452 -23.38 -24.98 -12.94
CA GLU A 452 -22.01 -24.44 -12.83
C GLU A 452 -21.98 -22.89 -12.85
N THR A 453 -23.01 -22.25 -12.29
CA THR A 453 -23.16 -20.79 -12.23
C THR A 453 -23.32 -20.29 -10.80
N ILE A 454 -23.15 -18.98 -10.60
CA ILE A 454 -23.74 -18.34 -9.42
C ILE A 454 -25.27 -18.29 -9.57
N LYS A 455 -25.97 -18.13 -8.45
CA LYS A 455 -27.39 -17.73 -8.45
C LYS A 455 -27.58 -16.33 -9.00
N ASP A 456 -28.81 -16.03 -9.38
CA ASP A 456 -29.21 -14.70 -9.83
C ASP A 456 -28.96 -13.62 -8.74
N ILE A 457 -28.50 -12.44 -9.16
CA ILE A 457 -27.98 -11.40 -8.25
C ILE A 457 -29.06 -10.84 -7.32
N ASP A 458 -30.32 -10.80 -7.74
CA ASP A 458 -31.44 -10.42 -6.89
C ASP A 458 -31.78 -11.47 -5.82
N GLU A 459 -31.52 -12.77 -6.05
CA GLU A 459 -31.58 -13.77 -4.97
C GLU A 459 -30.45 -13.54 -3.95
N ILE A 460 -29.20 -13.38 -4.42
CA ILE A 460 -28.01 -13.16 -3.57
C ILE A 460 -28.14 -11.87 -2.73
N LEU A 461 -28.80 -10.84 -3.26
CA LEU A 461 -29.09 -9.57 -2.58
C LEU A 461 -30.44 -9.54 -1.83
N GLU A 462 -31.22 -10.62 -1.82
CA GLU A 462 -32.54 -10.69 -1.18
C GLU A 462 -33.53 -9.60 -1.68
N LEU A 463 -33.64 -9.41 -3.00
CA LEU A 463 -34.40 -8.34 -3.66
C LEU A 463 -35.65 -8.85 -4.39
N ASP A 464 -36.68 -9.28 -3.66
CA ASP A 464 -37.98 -9.62 -4.26
C ASP A 464 -38.67 -8.39 -4.88
N ARG A 465 -38.73 -8.35 -6.23
CA ARG A 465 -39.44 -7.32 -7.04
C ARG A 465 -40.88 -7.10 -6.56
N ARG A 466 -41.64 -8.17 -6.31
CA ARG A 466 -43.07 -8.10 -5.96
C ARG A 466 -43.26 -7.47 -4.58
N LYS A 467 -42.40 -7.84 -3.62
CA LYS A 467 -42.37 -7.23 -2.29
C LYS A 467 -41.98 -5.76 -2.34
N ILE A 468 -40.91 -5.41 -3.07
CA ILE A 468 -40.47 -4.00 -3.21
C ILE A 468 -41.54 -3.15 -3.91
N LEU A 469 -42.27 -3.71 -4.89
CA LEU A 469 -43.38 -3.05 -5.57
C LEU A 469 -44.60 -2.89 -4.66
N SER A 470 -44.90 -3.86 -3.79
CA SER A 470 -45.92 -3.72 -2.74
C SER A 470 -45.55 -2.60 -1.76
N ASP A 471 -44.33 -2.61 -1.27
CA ASP A 471 -43.74 -1.59 -0.39
C ASP A 471 -43.79 -0.18 -0.98
N ALA A 472 -43.58 -0.04 -2.31
CA ALA A 472 -43.72 1.23 -3.02
C ALA A 472 -45.19 1.66 -3.21
N ARG A 473 -46.11 0.70 -3.44
CA ARG A 473 -47.55 0.97 -3.55
C ARG A 473 -48.17 1.38 -2.21
N ILE A 474 -47.70 0.85 -1.09
CA ILE A 474 -48.16 1.22 0.27
C ILE A 474 -47.87 2.70 0.59
N LEU A 475 -46.85 3.30 -0.05
CA LEU A 475 -46.54 4.73 0.08
C LEU A 475 -47.43 5.64 -0.80
N LEU A 476 -48.16 5.09 -1.78
CA LEU A 476 -49.01 5.90 -2.66
C LEU A 476 -50.22 6.46 -1.89
N PRO A 477 -50.60 7.73 -2.12
CA PRO A 477 -51.83 8.27 -1.56
C PRO A 477 -53.07 7.48 -1.97
N PHE A 478 -53.98 7.26 -1.02
CA PHE A 478 -55.19 6.45 -1.19
C PHE A 478 -56.11 6.90 -2.34
N TRP A 479 -56.02 8.16 -2.79
CA TRP A 479 -56.78 8.65 -3.94
C TRP A 479 -56.30 8.07 -5.28
N MET A 480 -55.12 7.46 -5.36
CA MET A 480 -54.61 6.80 -6.58
C MET A 480 -55.10 5.35 -6.74
N SER A 481 -55.55 4.69 -5.66
CA SER A 481 -56.00 3.29 -5.70
C SER A 481 -57.50 3.13 -5.97
N ILE A 482 -58.29 4.21 -5.92
CA ILE A 482 -59.75 4.18 -6.08
C ILE A 482 -60.14 4.66 -7.49
N PRO A 483 -60.76 3.82 -8.36
CA PRO A 483 -61.04 4.17 -9.76
C PRO A 483 -61.91 5.42 -9.97
N ILE A 484 -62.77 5.73 -8.99
CA ILE A 484 -63.80 6.79 -9.05
C ILE A 484 -63.20 8.20 -8.95
N LEU A 485 -62.00 8.35 -8.36
CA LEU A 485 -61.40 9.66 -8.07
C LEU A 485 -60.54 10.24 -9.21
N ARG A 486 -60.47 9.57 -10.37
CA ARG A 486 -59.58 9.91 -11.50
C ARG A 486 -59.74 11.36 -12.03
N GLY A 487 -60.92 11.98 -11.90
CA GLY A 487 -61.14 13.37 -12.33
C GLY A 487 -60.49 14.43 -11.44
N ILE A 488 -60.13 14.10 -10.19
CA ILE A 488 -59.67 15.08 -9.17
C ILE A 488 -58.14 15.26 -9.20
N VAL A 489 -57.41 14.38 -9.89
CA VAL A 489 -55.94 14.30 -9.93
C VAL A 489 -55.28 15.65 -10.24
N HIS A 490 -55.81 16.41 -11.21
CA HIS A 490 -55.17 17.65 -11.68
C HIS A 490 -55.24 18.81 -10.66
N LEU A 491 -56.20 18.76 -9.73
CA LEU A 491 -56.37 19.76 -8.67
C LEU A 491 -55.42 19.46 -7.49
N PHE A 492 -55.39 18.21 -7.03
CA PHE A 492 -54.51 17.79 -5.93
C PHE A 492 -53.02 17.89 -6.27
N ARG A 493 -52.63 17.63 -7.53
CA ARG A 493 -51.22 17.75 -7.98
C ARG A 493 -50.67 19.18 -7.84
N ARG A 494 -51.53 20.21 -7.84
CA ARG A 494 -51.18 21.62 -7.65
C ARG A 494 -51.23 22.10 -6.19
N ILE A 495 -51.93 21.36 -5.32
CA ILE A 495 -52.20 21.76 -3.92
C ILE A 495 -51.29 21.04 -2.92
N PHE A 496 -51.02 19.74 -3.12
CA PHE A 496 -50.22 18.93 -2.18
C PHE A 496 -48.73 18.81 -2.56
N LEU A 497 -48.40 18.84 -3.85
CA LEU A 497 -47.01 18.80 -4.31
C LEU A 497 -46.54 20.22 -4.65
N GLY A 498 -46.17 20.98 -3.61
CA GLY A 498 -45.39 22.20 -3.79
C GLY A 498 -44.07 21.89 -4.51
N ARG A 499 -43.63 22.82 -5.36
CA ARG A 499 -42.44 22.68 -6.24
C ARG A 499 -41.23 22.12 -5.48
N ASP A 500 -40.96 22.71 -4.32
CA ASP A 500 -39.85 22.38 -3.41
C ASP A 500 -39.92 20.99 -2.76
N PHE A 501 -41.01 20.22 -2.88
CA PHE A 501 -41.08 18.82 -2.43
C PHE A 501 -40.61 17.88 -3.54
N VAL A 502 -40.99 18.20 -4.78
CA VAL A 502 -40.58 17.50 -6.01
C VAL A 502 -39.09 17.76 -6.27
N ASP A 503 -38.66 19.01 -6.22
CA ASP A 503 -37.27 19.40 -6.46
C ASP A 503 -36.28 18.82 -5.42
N ARG A 504 -36.71 18.61 -4.16
CA ARG A 504 -35.90 17.95 -3.12
C ARG A 504 -35.76 16.44 -3.26
N TYR A 505 -36.52 15.80 -4.15
CA TYR A 505 -36.30 14.41 -4.58
C TYR A 505 -35.66 14.31 -5.98
N HIS A 506 -35.72 15.38 -6.79
CA HIS A 506 -35.01 15.47 -8.08
C HIS A 506 -33.54 15.91 -7.97
N SER A 507 -33.08 16.38 -6.81
CA SER A 507 -31.68 16.83 -6.63
C SER A 507 -30.65 15.70 -6.78
N GLU A 508 -31.06 14.44 -6.61
CA GLU A 508 -30.38 13.30 -7.22
C GLU A 508 -31.06 12.98 -8.55
N ARG A 509 -30.32 13.00 -9.66
CA ARG A 509 -30.81 12.51 -10.96
C ARG A 509 -30.96 10.98 -10.92
N PHE A 510 -32.11 10.50 -10.45
CA PHE A 510 -32.52 9.09 -10.59
C PHE A 510 -32.50 8.67 -12.06
N ASP A 511 -32.10 7.42 -12.35
CA ASP A 511 -31.70 6.90 -13.68
C ASP A 511 -32.86 6.72 -14.71
N HIS A 512 -33.86 7.61 -14.71
CA HIS A 512 -34.97 7.61 -15.68
C HIS A 512 -34.49 7.70 -17.13
N GLU A 513 -33.36 8.37 -17.42
CA GLU A 513 -32.80 8.44 -18.78
C GLU A 513 -32.22 7.10 -19.25
N GLN A 514 -31.48 6.37 -18.40
CA GLN A 514 -31.01 5.02 -18.76
C GLN A 514 -32.19 4.09 -19.05
N GLN A 515 -33.21 4.07 -18.20
CA GLN A 515 -34.38 3.20 -18.38
C GLN A 515 -35.23 3.60 -19.60
N LYS A 516 -35.35 4.89 -19.91
CA LYS A 516 -36.00 5.36 -21.16
C LYS A 516 -35.14 5.07 -22.40
N SER A 517 -33.81 4.99 -22.28
CA SER A 517 -32.92 4.57 -23.39
C SER A 517 -33.11 3.09 -23.78
N LEU A 518 -33.44 2.22 -22.81
CA LEU A 518 -33.75 0.81 -23.07
C LEU A 518 -35.03 0.65 -23.91
N LYS A 519 -36.08 1.44 -23.61
CA LYS A 519 -37.29 1.52 -24.46
C LYS A 519 -36.94 1.95 -25.90
N LYS A 520 -35.96 2.85 -26.08
CA LYS A 520 -35.53 3.35 -27.40
C LYS A 520 -34.59 2.41 -28.17
N LYS A 521 -33.81 1.54 -27.50
CA LYS A 521 -33.03 0.49 -28.17
C LYS A 521 -33.89 -0.72 -28.58
N LYS A 522 -34.89 -1.11 -27.77
CA LYS A 522 -35.75 -2.26 -28.08
C LYS A 522 -36.69 -2.07 -29.28
N SER A 523 -36.86 -0.86 -29.82
CA SER A 523 -37.58 -0.63 -31.08
C SER A 523 -36.77 -0.93 -32.35
N SER A 524 -35.46 -1.20 -32.23
CA SER A 524 -34.55 -1.26 -33.39
C SER A 524 -33.74 -2.57 -33.51
N GLN A 525 -33.92 -3.52 -32.58
CA GLN A 525 -33.31 -4.85 -32.66
C GLN A 525 -34.33 -5.95 -32.30
N LYS A 526 -34.91 -6.54 -33.35
CA LYS A 526 -35.51 -7.88 -33.37
C LYS A 526 -34.87 -8.59 -34.56
N VAL A 527 -34.48 -9.86 -34.37
CA VAL A 527 -33.29 -10.46 -35.04
C VAL A 527 -32.03 -9.83 -34.43
N GLU A 528 -31.08 -10.56 -33.83
CA GLU A 528 -30.66 -11.95 -34.07
C GLU A 528 -30.28 -12.69 -32.78
N THR A 529 -30.27 -14.03 -32.80
CA THR A 529 -29.84 -14.89 -31.69
C THR A 529 -28.57 -15.64 -32.06
N ILE A 530 -27.52 -15.63 -31.23
CA ILE A 530 -26.49 -16.68 -31.16
C ILE A 530 -25.63 -16.54 -29.89
N THR A 531 -25.04 -17.66 -29.43
CA THR A 531 -24.25 -17.80 -28.19
C THR A 531 -22.86 -18.39 -28.51
N LYS A 532 -21.84 -18.12 -27.66
CA LYS A 532 -20.40 -18.52 -27.78
C LYS A 532 -19.66 -17.77 -28.92
N GLN A 533 -18.38 -17.38 -28.85
CA GLN A 533 -17.18 -18.04 -28.32
C GLN A 533 -15.99 -17.02 -28.22
N PHE A 534 -14.79 -17.47 -27.82
CA PHE A 534 -13.55 -16.66 -27.72
C PHE A 534 -12.81 -16.53 -29.06
N GLY A 535 -12.00 -15.47 -29.25
CA GLY A 535 -10.76 -15.59 -30.06
C GLY A 535 -10.28 -14.38 -30.90
N THR A 536 -9.15 -13.79 -30.47
CA THR A 536 -8.05 -13.25 -31.31
C THR A 536 -8.21 -12.05 -32.29
N ALA A 537 -7.12 -11.26 -32.34
CA ALA A 537 -6.58 -10.46 -33.46
C ALA A 537 -7.13 -9.06 -33.83
N ARG A 538 -6.23 -8.09 -33.70
CA ARG A 538 -6.11 -6.75 -34.37
C ARG A 538 -5.60 -6.93 -35.84
N PRO A 539 -5.41 -5.89 -36.70
CA PRO A 539 -5.37 -4.42 -36.46
C PRO A 539 -6.10 -3.53 -37.52
N SER A 540 -5.86 -2.20 -37.44
CA SER A 540 -6.16 -1.13 -38.43
C SER A 540 -7.60 -0.59 -38.44
N GLY A 541 -7.86 0.70 -38.66
CA GLY A 541 -6.95 1.86 -38.83
C GLY A 541 -7.70 3.18 -39.12
N GLY A 542 -7.01 4.32 -39.04
CA GLY A 542 -7.57 5.69 -39.21
C GLY A 542 -8.21 6.24 -37.92
N GLN A 543 -7.69 7.26 -37.24
CA GLN A 543 -7.38 8.67 -37.58
C GLN A 543 -8.52 9.66 -37.26
N ASN A 544 -8.21 10.52 -36.28
CA ASN A 544 -8.49 11.97 -36.24
C ASN A 544 -9.97 12.43 -36.04
N ASP A 545 -10.25 13.61 -35.45
CA ASP A 545 -9.34 14.67 -34.95
C ASP A 545 -9.89 15.44 -33.72
N THR A 546 -9.08 16.37 -33.18
CA THR A 546 -9.37 17.55 -32.30
C THR A 546 -10.76 17.67 -31.61
N GLY A 547 -10.90 18.04 -30.32
CA GLY A 547 -9.93 18.42 -29.28
C GLY A 547 -10.42 19.65 -28.45
N SER A 548 -9.69 20.01 -27.37
CA SER A 548 -9.62 21.39 -26.79
C SER A 548 -10.88 21.98 -26.06
N VAL A 549 -10.84 22.71 -24.93
CA VAL A 549 -9.82 23.06 -23.93
C VAL A 549 -10.50 23.59 -22.64
N ARG A 550 -9.87 23.35 -21.46
CA ARG A 550 -9.80 24.09 -20.15
C ARG A 550 -11.01 24.90 -19.60
N ARG A 551 -11.38 24.76 -18.31
CA ARG A 551 -10.83 25.36 -17.04
C ARG A 551 -10.98 26.91 -16.93
N ASP A 552 -10.77 27.57 -15.78
CA ASP A 552 -10.52 27.17 -14.37
C ASP A 552 -11.82 27.53 -13.54
N ASP A 553 -11.92 27.87 -12.25
CA ASP A 553 -11.02 28.08 -11.09
C ASP A 553 -11.83 27.93 -9.76
N ALA A 554 -11.27 28.35 -8.60
CA ALA A 554 -11.88 28.37 -7.25
C ALA A 554 -12.08 29.85 -6.76
N PRO A 555 -12.05 30.29 -5.46
CA PRO A 555 -11.82 29.65 -4.13
C PRO A 555 -13.08 29.70 -3.20
N GLY A 556 -13.09 29.28 -1.91
CA GLY A 556 -12.13 28.51 -1.10
C GLY A 556 -11.93 29.07 0.33
N SER A 557 -12.27 28.30 1.39
CA SER A 557 -11.92 28.60 2.80
C SER A 557 -12.22 27.44 3.78
N THR A 558 -11.29 27.12 4.70
CA THR A 558 -11.47 26.23 5.88
C THR A 558 -11.45 27.08 7.18
N PRO A 559 -12.08 26.65 8.30
CA PRO A 559 -11.49 25.73 9.31
C PRO A 559 -12.45 24.55 9.67
N ALA A 560 -12.04 23.40 10.25
CA ALA A 560 -11.63 23.13 11.66
C ALA A 560 -12.68 23.58 12.71
N ASP A 561 -13.04 22.83 13.76
CA ASP A 561 -12.52 21.56 14.32
C ASP A 561 -13.61 20.80 15.12
N SER A 562 -13.22 19.71 15.80
CA SER A 562 -13.89 18.99 16.89
C SER A 562 -14.98 17.97 16.51
N GLY A 563 -14.95 16.83 17.22
CA GLY A 563 -16.01 15.84 17.24
C GLY A 563 -16.22 15.32 18.66
N SER A 564 -17.43 14.89 18.98
CA SER A 564 -17.74 14.19 20.23
C SER A 564 -18.86 13.17 20.03
N SER A 565 -18.73 12.01 20.68
CA SER A 565 -19.76 10.98 20.72
C SER A 565 -20.79 11.30 21.81
N SER A 566 -22.07 11.06 21.55
CA SER A 566 -23.15 11.32 22.51
C SER A 566 -24.03 10.09 22.76
N THR A 567 -24.15 9.71 24.03
CA THR A 567 -24.96 8.58 24.52
C THR A 567 -26.42 9.00 24.81
N PRO A 568 -27.37 8.06 24.95
CA PRO A 568 -28.81 8.35 24.81
C PRO A 568 -29.51 9.20 25.90
N GLN A 569 -28.81 9.72 26.91
CA GLN A 569 -29.46 10.29 28.11
C GLN A 569 -29.99 11.73 27.95
N THR A 570 -29.43 12.54 27.05
CA THR A 570 -29.78 13.97 26.90
C THR A 570 -31.19 14.22 26.35
N ALA A 571 -31.65 13.40 25.40
CA ALA A 571 -32.90 13.62 24.67
C ALA A 571 -34.16 13.62 25.57
N LYS A 572 -34.16 12.83 26.65
CA LYS A 572 -35.30 12.74 27.58
C LYS A 572 -35.45 14.01 28.44
N ALA A 573 -34.34 14.61 28.86
CA ALA A 573 -34.34 15.87 29.61
C ALA A 573 -34.78 17.05 28.73
N GLN A 574 -34.30 17.12 27.49
CA GLN A 574 -34.68 18.15 26.53
C GLN A 574 -36.19 18.15 26.23
N LYS A 575 -36.83 16.98 26.07
CA LYS A 575 -38.29 16.91 25.88
C LYS A 575 -39.08 17.42 27.09
N ALA A 576 -38.57 17.18 28.31
CA ALA A 576 -39.23 17.65 29.54
C ALA A 576 -39.20 19.19 29.65
N ALA A 577 -38.05 19.81 29.37
CA ALA A 577 -37.90 21.27 29.38
C ALA A 577 -38.80 21.94 28.32
N PHE A 578 -38.80 21.42 27.09
CA PHE A 578 -39.65 21.91 25.99
C PHE A 578 -41.13 21.94 26.40
N LYS A 579 -41.62 20.87 27.04
CA LYS A 579 -43.01 20.79 27.50
C LYS A 579 -43.34 21.81 28.59
N GLN A 580 -42.46 21.99 29.58
CA GLN A 580 -42.66 22.98 30.64
C GLN A 580 -42.70 24.42 30.10
N GLN A 581 -41.96 24.72 29.03
CA GLN A 581 -41.96 26.04 28.41
C GLN A 581 -43.23 26.29 27.59
N ILE A 582 -43.75 25.31 26.84
CA ILE A 582 -45.07 25.42 26.18
C ILE A 582 -46.18 25.66 27.21
N GLN A 583 -46.15 24.98 28.36
CA GLN A 583 -47.14 25.18 29.44
C GLN A 583 -47.11 26.58 30.08
N ARG A 584 -46.03 27.36 29.89
CA ARG A 584 -45.98 28.77 30.31
C ARG A 584 -46.64 29.72 29.33
N LEU A 585 -46.88 29.30 28.08
CA LEU A 585 -47.58 30.09 27.06
C LEU A 585 -49.10 29.88 27.10
N GLU A 586 -49.58 28.73 27.60
CA GLU A 586 -51.02 28.43 27.76
C GLU A 586 -51.86 29.58 28.39
N PRO A 587 -51.44 30.28 29.47
CA PRO A 587 -52.23 31.37 30.06
C PRO A 587 -52.26 32.68 29.24
N GLU A 588 -51.48 32.82 28.17
CA GLU A 588 -51.57 33.98 27.26
C GLU A 588 -52.72 33.83 26.25
N PHE A 589 -53.09 32.59 25.91
CA PHE A 589 -54.10 32.26 24.90
C PHE A 589 -55.46 31.82 25.49
N LEU A 590 -55.62 31.82 26.82
CA LEU A 590 -56.82 31.30 27.50
C LEU A 590 -57.47 32.35 28.41
N ASP A 591 -58.80 32.50 28.30
CA ASP A 591 -59.62 33.26 29.24
C ASP A 591 -59.38 32.77 30.68
N ARG A 592 -59.28 33.71 31.64
CA ARG A 592 -59.04 33.39 33.07
C ARG A 592 -60.05 32.37 33.59
N GLY A 593 -59.57 31.16 33.87
CA GLY A 593 -60.35 30.06 34.45
C GLY A 593 -60.87 29.00 33.46
N LYS A 594 -60.71 29.18 32.14
CA LYS A 594 -61.06 28.13 31.16
C LYS A 594 -59.91 27.15 30.95
N SER A 595 -60.25 25.90 30.62
CA SER A 595 -59.27 24.88 30.22
C SER A 595 -59.15 24.79 28.70
N LEU A 596 -57.95 24.43 28.21
CA LEU A 596 -57.65 24.26 26.79
C LEU A 596 -58.65 23.36 26.05
N GLU A 597 -59.13 22.29 26.70
CA GLU A 597 -60.12 21.37 26.13
C GLU A 597 -61.53 21.96 26.04
N MET A 598 -61.92 22.86 26.95
CA MET A 598 -63.22 23.54 26.89
C MET A 598 -63.21 24.65 25.84
N SER A 599 -62.16 25.49 25.82
CA SER A 599 -62.01 26.55 24.82
C SER A 599 -61.96 26.00 23.38
N LEU A 600 -61.28 24.87 23.15
CA LEU A 600 -61.28 24.19 21.85
C LEU A 600 -62.68 23.69 21.42
N ARG A 601 -63.55 23.29 22.36
CA ARG A 601 -64.94 22.89 22.04
C ARG A 601 -65.80 24.11 21.72
N GLU A 602 -65.76 25.14 22.57
CA GLU A 602 -66.46 26.41 22.33
C GLU A 602 -66.13 27.02 20.96
N LEU A 603 -64.88 26.93 20.51
CA LEU A 603 -64.46 27.45 19.21
C LEU A 603 -64.99 26.59 18.06
N VAL A 604 -65.06 25.26 18.19
CA VAL A 604 -65.70 24.38 17.19
C VAL A 604 -67.21 24.66 17.07
N ASP A 605 -67.88 25.06 18.15
CA ASP A 605 -69.27 25.58 18.09
C ASP A 605 -69.39 26.94 17.38
N LYS A 606 -68.33 27.73 17.33
CA LYS A 606 -68.30 29.05 16.69
C LYS A 606 -67.86 29.04 15.21
N TRP A 607 -66.82 28.28 14.85
CA TRP A 607 -66.32 28.23 13.46
C TRP A 607 -66.95 27.12 12.61
N ASN A 608 -67.54 26.08 13.23
CA ASN A 608 -68.16 24.96 12.51
C ASN A 608 -69.65 24.78 12.88
N PRO A 609 -70.55 25.62 12.32
CA PRO A 609 -72.00 25.58 12.56
C PRO A 609 -72.75 24.47 11.78
N ILE A 610 -72.06 23.44 11.29
CA ILE A 610 -72.69 22.34 10.55
C ILE A 610 -73.55 21.49 11.49
N LEU A 611 -74.87 21.45 11.23
CA LEU A 611 -75.84 20.68 12.03
C LEU A 611 -75.69 19.15 11.89
N ASP A 612 -75.13 18.69 10.76
CA ASP A 612 -74.84 17.28 10.50
C ASP A 612 -73.66 16.79 11.34
N GLN A 613 -73.94 15.97 12.37
CA GLN A 613 -72.94 15.55 13.36
C GLN A 613 -71.83 14.65 12.78
N ALA A 614 -72.00 14.04 11.60
CA ALA A 614 -70.95 13.28 10.93
C ALA A 614 -70.01 14.26 10.22
N LYS A 615 -70.54 15.03 9.26
CA LYS A 615 -69.76 16.02 8.48
C LYS A 615 -69.08 17.06 9.37
N ARG A 616 -69.68 17.40 10.52
CA ARG A 616 -69.11 18.29 11.54
C ARG A 616 -67.83 17.71 12.16
N LYS A 617 -67.80 16.40 12.44
CA LYS A 617 -66.61 15.70 12.97
C LYS A 617 -65.53 15.57 11.90
N ASP A 618 -65.92 15.21 10.67
CA ASP A 618 -65.00 15.05 9.55
C ASP A 618 -64.23 16.35 9.27
N LEU A 619 -64.93 17.48 9.15
CA LEU A 619 -64.32 18.80 8.93
C LEU A 619 -63.39 19.25 10.08
N VAL A 620 -63.71 18.88 11.33
CA VAL A 620 -62.83 19.13 12.48
C VAL A 620 -61.56 18.28 12.37
N GLU A 621 -61.66 17.03 11.94
CA GLU A 621 -60.49 16.15 11.82
C GLU A 621 -59.64 16.42 10.57
N ASP A 622 -60.22 16.99 9.51
CA ASP A 622 -59.48 17.56 8.38
C ASP A 622 -58.64 18.78 8.81
N VAL A 623 -59.25 19.75 9.52
CA VAL A 623 -58.54 20.91 10.09
C VAL A 623 -57.45 20.44 11.05
N ASN A 624 -57.74 19.49 11.94
CA ASN A 624 -56.76 18.88 12.83
C ASN A 624 -55.60 18.23 12.06
N SER A 625 -55.89 17.54 10.95
CA SER A 625 -54.86 16.89 10.12
C SER A 625 -53.93 17.92 9.50
N MET A 626 -54.47 18.98 8.90
CA MET A 626 -53.67 20.08 8.34
C MET A 626 -52.79 20.75 9.41
N CYS A 627 -53.32 20.99 10.61
CA CYS A 627 -52.55 21.52 11.74
C CYS A 627 -51.40 20.58 12.15
N ARG A 628 -51.64 19.27 12.17
CA ARG A 628 -50.60 18.26 12.51
C ARG A 628 -49.52 18.18 11.44
N ASP A 629 -49.88 18.25 10.16
CA ASP A 629 -48.91 18.20 9.06
C ASP A 629 -48.08 19.49 8.94
N PHE A 630 -48.69 20.65 9.16
CA PHE A 630 -47.99 21.93 9.29
C PHE A 630 -46.94 21.88 10.41
N ILE A 631 -47.30 21.41 11.61
CA ILE A 631 -46.34 21.25 12.71
C ILE A 631 -45.32 20.13 12.45
N ARG A 632 -45.68 19.04 11.76
CA ARG A 632 -44.73 17.95 11.41
C ARG A 632 -43.57 18.46 10.57
N GLY A 633 -43.83 19.34 9.60
CA GLY A 633 -42.78 20.00 8.82
C GLY A 633 -41.86 20.88 9.68
N LEU A 634 -42.46 21.69 10.56
CA LEU A 634 -41.72 22.63 11.42
C LEU A 634 -40.99 21.97 12.61
N ARG A 635 -41.40 20.76 13.04
CA ARG A 635 -40.73 19.94 14.07
C ARG A 635 -39.35 19.43 13.67
N ILE A 636 -38.89 19.69 12.45
CA ILE A 636 -37.49 19.49 12.04
C ILE A 636 -36.64 20.69 12.50
N THR A 637 -37.17 21.91 12.41
CA THR A 637 -36.53 23.17 12.79
C THR A 637 -36.53 23.37 14.31
N TYR A 638 -37.70 23.29 14.95
CA TYR A 638 -37.88 23.55 16.38
C TYR A 638 -37.57 22.32 17.27
N ARG A 639 -36.46 21.63 17.00
CA ARG A 639 -36.10 20.38 17.70
C ARG A 639 -35.62 20.55 19.15
N SER A 640 -35.09 21.73 19.49
CA SER A 640 -34.46 22.02 20.78
C SER A 640 -35.05 23.21 21.53
N THR A 641 -35.83 24.04 20.85
CA THR A 641 -36.37 25.31 21.38
C THR A 641 -37.82 25.44 20.89
N PRO A 642 -38.80 25.69 21.77
CA PRO A 642 -40.19 25.91 21.35
C PRO A 642 -40.35 27.28 20.68
N PRO A 643 -41.37 27.46 19.81
CA PRO A 643 -41.73 28.77 19.27
C PRO A 643 -42.39 29.65 20.34
N ASP A 644 -42.11 30.95 20.30
CA ASP A 644 -42.73 31.94 21.20
C ASP A 644 -44.17 32.28 20.77
N ALA A 645 -44.91 32.97 21.63
CA ALA A 645 -46.34 33.25 21.43
C ALA A 645 -46.65 33.96 20.11
N ASP A 646 -45.86 34.96 19.72
CA ASP A 646 -46.08 35.69 18.46
C ASP A 646 -45.78 34.83 17.23
N THR A 647 -44.81 33.92 17.31
CA THR A 647 -44.59 32.89 16.28
C THR A 647 -45.79 31.95 16.17
N ILE A 648 -46.44 31.59 17.28
CA ILE A 648 -47.66 30.76 17.28
C ILE A 648 -48.85 31.50 16.62
N LYS A 649 -49.00 32.81 16.91
CA LYS A 649 -50.00 33.68 16.27
C LYS A 649 -49.76 33.78 14.75
N GLU A 650 -48.54 34.10 14.33
CA GLU A 650 -48.17 34.20 12.90
C GLU A 650 -48.36 32.87 12.15
N MET A 651 -47.92 31.76 12.73
CA MET A 651 -48.13 30.41 12.18
C MET A 651 -49.62 30.08 11.99
N ALA A 652 -50.46 30.46 12.95
CA ALA A 652 -51.89 30.19 12.89
C ALA A 652 -52.60 31.07 11.85
N HIS A 653 -52.30 32.38 11.82
CA HIS A 653 -52.78 33.31 10.81
C HIS A 653 -52.40 32.84 9.39
N ARG A 654 -51.15 32.40 9.20
CA ARG A 654 -50.67 31.86 7.91
C ARG A 654 -51.39 30.57 7.50
N LEU A 655 -51.81 29.72 8.44
CA LEU A 655 -52.59 28.52 8.14
C LEU A 655 -54.07 28.85 7.88
N ALA A 656 -54.68 29.73 8.69
CA ALA A 656 -56.07 30.18 8.53
C ALA A 656 -56.30 31.00 7.24
N GLY A 657 -55.28 31.72 6.78
CA GLY A 657 -55.28 32.44 5.50
C GLY A 657 -55.14 31.55 4.25
N ASN A 658 -55.05 30.22 4.40
CA ASN A 658 -55.01 29.29 3.27
C ASN A 658 -56.39 29.18 2.58
N SER A 659 -56.43 29.25 1.26
CA SER A 659 -57.67 29.22 0.45
C SER A 659 -58.48 27.92 0.61
N THR A 660 -57.86 26.85 1.09
CA THR A 660 -58.56 25.63 1.53
C THR A 660 -59.68 25.91 2.54
N PHE A 661 -59.54 26.97 3.36
CA PHE A 661 -60.52 27.38 4.36
C PHE A 661 -61.48 28.47 3.89
N ASP A 662 -61.49 28.85 2.60
CA ASP A 662 -62.34 29.93 2.07
C ASP A 662 -63.85 29.69 2.23
N ARG A 663 -64.26 28.44 2.50
CA ARG A 663 -65.64 28.03 2.76
C ARG A 663 -66.06 28.12 4.22
N ILE A 664 -65.15 28.42 5.15
CA ILE A 664 -65.44 28.60 6.57
C ILE A 664 -65.73 30.09 6.80
N ARG A 665 -66.97 30.41 7.20
CA ARG A 665 -67.47 31.79 7.27
C ARG A 665 -66.72 32.62 8.32
N ASP A 666 -66.59 32.09 9.52
CA ASP A 666 -66.18 32.86 10.70
C ASP A 666 -64.70 32.60 11.04
N ARG A 667 -63.80 32.97 10.10
CA ARG A 667 -62.36 32.63 10.11
C ARG A 667 -61.62 33.01 11.38
N ASN A 668 -62.00 34.10 12.05
CA ASN A 668 -61.33 34.57 13.27
C ASN A 668 -61.41 33.52 14.40
N TYR A 669 -62.52 32.77 14.49
CA TYR A 669 -62.65 31.65 15.44
C TYR A 669 -61.92 30.38 14.99
N LEU A 670 -61.75 30.19 13.68
CA LEU A 670 -60.88 29.12 13.14
C LEU A 670 -59.41 29.41 13.45
N GLU A 671 -58.95 30.64 13.31
CA GLU A 671 -57.56 31.02 13.64
C GLU A 671 -57.27 30.82 15.14
N GLN A 672 -58.14 31.31 16.02
CA GLN A 672 -58.06 31.06 17.47
C GLN A 672 -58.07 29.56 17.80
N TYR A 673 -58.85 28.76 17.07
CA TYR A 673 -58.86 27.30 17.21
C TYR A 673 -57.51 26.69 16.81
N ILE A 674 -56.92 27.13 15.70
CA ILE A 674 -55.61 26.68 15.23
C ILE A 674 -54.51 27.05 16.25
N GLN A 675 -54.52 28.26 16.81
CA GLN A 675 -53.57 28.69 17.87
C GLN A 675 -53.62 27.74 19.08
N LEU A 676 -54.81 27.47 19.62
CA LEU A 676 -54.98 26.53 20.75
C LEU A 676 -54.66 25.08 20.38
N TYR A 677 -54.95 24.65 19.15
CA TYR A 677 -54.64 23.29 18.69
C TYR A 677 -53.13 23.09 18.46
N PHE A 678 -52.41 24.13 18.04
CA PHE A 678 -50.95 24.13 17.97
C PHE A 678 -50.31 23.95 19.36
N LEU A 679 -50.74 24.70 20.38
CA LEU A 679 -50.31 24.49 21.77
C LEU A 679 -50.57 23.03 22.22
N LYS A 680 -51.76 22.50 21.93
CA LYS A 680 -52.16 21.11 22.24
C LYS A 680 -51.29 20.04 21.54
N ILE A 681 -50.74 20.32 20.35
CA ILE A 681 -49.81 19.42 19.67
C ILE A 681 -48.39 19.55 20.25
N LEU A 682 -47.92 20.77 20.50
CA LEU A 682 -46.54 21.04 20.96
C LEU A 682 -46.30 20.55 22.40
N GLY A 683 -47.33 20.56 23.27
CA GLY A 683 -47.25 20.08 24.65
C GLY A 683 -47.28 18.55 24.86
N ARG A 684 -47.19 17.72 23.80
CA ARG A 684 -47.36 16.24 23.87
C ARG A 684 -46.04 15.45 23.84
#